data_AF-A0A4Y7Q1S9-F1
#
_entry.id   AF-A0A4Y7Q1S9-F1
#
_cell.length_a   1.000
_cell.length_b   1.000
_cell.length_c   1.000
_cell.angle_alpha   90.00
_cell.angle_beta   90.00
_cell.angle_gamma   90.00
#
_symmetry.space_group_name_H-M   'P 1'
#
loop_
_entity.id
_entity.type
_entity.pdbx_description
1 polymer ?
#
loop_
_entity_poly.entity_id
_entity_poly.type
_entity_poly.pdbx_seq_one_letter_code
_entity_poly.pdbx_strand_id
1 'polypeptide(L)'
;MRRRNPERKVRKICYQEDDQTEAAGIPESAAIVKTPTPRKRIKGKLSLLPTLSIDILFEIFIYLQPLDVLNIMYTSRAFRSLLIAPSSTFIWKAVRLNVEEFPDLPDDLSEVQYAKLAFGPHCHKCGKKTKNGAFWEVRARFCNACMKLELVPADKCTDSIEQRRSYKKVLGVVELDCDGRYKRKYTLNISFLGINFRAYHFCKRHVKRLNSHVGTSYPYNLDADAWLASTERRLTQVKDHAKKCAEWQAEIYVRQYELNEQIKTKRTEDIIQRLSDLDISMDEDQLGAFEDHPLVRTAVPLTDRIWNNIKVSLLEWFHEQDAIRLARLALKTYKREHRETLLPCIQDFLEIAEVRAVLKSPHTVPLSQASFGDMEALMKNWRKNASLQLASLLKPANRTNGKCESDEARLKKLRLATTVFSCSSCSITSYNPKHPFDTHAVHMHYPWVMAHPCVRNDDCIWGEESAKLWDPSVLRHEVKIGHTIVKPILDACDLSPQTTTSAEMDALNARFICVNCKDGELASLELEDFIVVYTWRTAMVHALDCQYNGKGNTWERLSEADTRFGRVADSKREEAGIHQWGCTLCRGLDVEQSPMTVSAVTSHIASQHRGEENPAGQYYRLARFPPGMFEKFLHIEEGDDK
;
A
#
# COMPACT_ATOMS: atom_id res chain seq x y z
N MET A 1 20.80 -44.71 -36.26
CA MET A 1 19.51 -44.06 -36.63
C MET A 1 19.06 -43.17 -35.50
N ARG A 2 18.97 -41.84 -35.69
CA ARG A 2 18.34 -40.94 -34.70
C ARG A 2 16.84 -41.25 -34.70
N ARG A 3 16.34 -41.95 -33.67
CA ARG A 3 14.89 -42.10 -33.47
C ARG A 3 14.34 -40.71 -33.11
N ARG A 4 13.46 -40.15 -33.95
CA ARG A 4 12.67 -38.96 -33.59
C ARG A 4 11.73 -39.39 -32.46
N ASN A 5 11.90 -38.83 -31.26
CA ASN A 5 10.94 -39.02 -30.18
C ASN A 5 9.62 -38.35 -30.59
N PRO A 6 8.46 -38.97 -30.30
CA PRO A 6 7.17 -38.36 -30.58
C PRO A 6 7.02 -37.05 -29.79
N GLU A 7 6.51 -36.00 -30.45
CA GLU A 7 6.22 -34.72 -29.81
C GLU A 7 5.25 -34.93 -28.65
N ARG A 8 5.70 -34.61 -27.44
CA ARG A 8 4.92 -34.82 -26.23
C ARG A 8 3.93 -33.67 -26.10
N LYS A 9 2.63 -33.99 -26.07
CA LYS A 9 1.57 -33.03 -25.70
C LYS A 9 1.94 -32.33 -24.38
N VAL A 10 1.83 -31.00 -24.35
CA VAL A 10 2.05 -30.15 -23.17
C VAL A 10 1.34 -30.79 -21.96
N ARG A 11 2.08 -31.02 -20.87
CA ARG A 11 1.53 -31.63 -19.66
C ARG A 11 0.39 -30.76 -19.13
N LYS A 12 -0.83 -31.31 -19.04
CA LYS A 12 -1.86 -30.78 -18.13
C LYS A 12 -1.30 -30.83 -16.72
N ILE A 13 -1.02 -29.67 -16.14
CA ILE A 13 -0.65 -29.53 -14.74
C ILE A 13 -1.91 -29.83 -13.92
N CYS A 14 -2.03 -31.07 -13.46
CA CYS A 14 -3.09 -31.45 -12.52
C CYS A 14 -2.58 -31.12 -11.11
N TYR A 15 -2.98 -29.97 -10.59
CA TYR A 15 -2.89 -29.71 -9.15
C TYR A 15 -3.87 -30.65 -8.45
N GLN A 16 -3.36 -31.59 -7.65
CA GLN A 16 -4.17 -32.20 -6.59
C GLN A 16 -3.95 -31.34 -5.34
N GLU A 17 -4.96 -30.56 -5.00
CA GLU A 17 -5.10 -29.89 -3.70
C GLU A 17 -5.39 -30.96 -2.65
N ASP A 18 -4.41 -31.26 -1.81
CA ASP A 18 -4.65 -31.76 -0.46
C ASP A 18 -4.12 -30.67 0.49
N ASP A 19 -4.93 -29.64 0.71
CA ASP A 19 -4.77 -28.74 1.85
C ASP A 19 -6.16 -28.40 2.40
N GLN A 20 -6.68 -29.29 3.26
CA GLN A 20 -7.76 -28.96 4.18
C GLN A 20 -7.10 -28.53 5.49
N THR A 21 -7.04 -27.22 5.70
CA THR A 21 -6.91 -26.60 7.02
C THR A 21 -8.29 -26.54 7.66
N GLU A 22 -8.60 -27.49 8.55
CA GLU A 22 -9.77 -27.38 9.43
C GLU A 22 -9.47 -26.42 10.59
N ALA A 23 -10.33 -25.41 10.72
CA ALA A 23 -10.41 -24.51 11.86
C ALA A 23 -10.89 -25.28 13.10
N ALA A 24 -10.17 -25.16 14.22
CA ALA A 24 -10.58 -25.74 15.50
C ALA A 24 -11.11 -24.63 16.43
N GLY A 25 -12.42 -24.67 16.66
CA GLY A 25 -13.06 -24.07 17.84
C GLY A 25 -12.93 -25.00 19.05
N ILE A 26 -12.77 -24.41 20.24
CA ILE A 26 -12.73 -25.09 21.53
C ILE A 26 -14.16 -25.55 21.88
N PRO A 27 -14.35 -26.77 22.41
CA PRO A 27 -14.74 -26.87 23.81
C PRO A 27 -14.04 -27.99 24.60
N GLU A 28 -14.10 -27.75 25.91
CA GLU A 28 -13.53 -28.43 27.05
C GLU A 28 -14.22 -29.78 27.36
N SER A 29 -13.44 -30.85 27.55
CA SER A 29 -13.59 -31.86 28.63
C SER A 29 -12.77 -33.12 28.32
N ALA A 30 -12.09 -33.62 29.35
CA ALA A 30 -11.11 -34.69 29.28
C ALA A 30 -11.73 -36.09 29.18
N ALA A 31 -11.31 -36.89 28.19
CA ALA A 31 -11.43 -38.36 28.23
C ALA A 31 -10.44 -39.09 27.30
N ILE A 32 -9.50 -39.81 27.92
CA ILE A 32 -8.87 -41.10 27.53
C ILE A 32 -8.42 -41.27 26.06
N VAL A 33 -7.09 -41.19 25.88
CA VAL A 33 -6.36 -41.49 24.63
C VAL A 33 -6.52 -42.97 24.24
N LYS A 34 -7.24 -43.24 23.14
CA LYS A 34 -7.10 -44.47 22.35
C LYS A 34 -6.12 -44.20 21.21
N THR A 35 -5.08 -45.02 21.11
CA THR A 35 -4.09 -44.96 20.02
C THR A 35 -4.79 -45.16 18.66
N PRO A 36 -4.47 -44.36 17.63
CA PRO A 36 -5.10 -44.51 16.32
C PRO A 36 -4.53 -45.77 15.64
N THR A 37 -5.43 -46.68 15.26
CA THR A 37 -5.10 -47.83 14.41
C THR A 37 -4.46 -47.36 13.09
N PRO A 38 -3.41 -48.04 12.59
CA PRO A 38 -2.72 -47.60 11.38
C PRO A 38 -3.66 -47.72 10.18
N ARG A 39 -3.97 -46.59 9.53
CA ARG A 39 -4.67 -46.57 8.24
C ARG A 39 -3.89 -47.43 7.25
N LYS A 40 -4.51 -48.49 6.72
CA LYS A 40 -3.93 -49.31 5.63
C LYS A 40 -3.56 -48.39 4.47
N ARG A 41 -2.27 -48.30 4.14
CA ARG A 41 -1.80 -47.62 2.92
C ARG A 41 -2.49 -48.25 1.71
N ILE A 42 -3.38 -47.50 1.07
CA ILE A 42 -3.93 -47.87 -0.24
C ILE A 42 -2.73 -48.01 -1.19
N LYS A 43 -2.47 -49.21 -1.71
CA LYS A 43 -1.41 -49.42 -2.70
C LYS A 43 -1.73 -48.58 -3.94
N GLY A 44 -0.92 -47.56 -4.20
CA GLY A 44 -1.09 -46.72 -5.38
C GLY A 44 -0.98 -47.53 -6.67
N LYS A 45 -1.61 -47.03 -7.75
CA LYS A 45 -1.68 -47.69 -9.07
C LYS A 45 -0.30 -48.04 -9.68
N LEU A 46 0.79 -47.46 -9.17
CA LEU A 46 2.18 -47.71 -9.61
C LEU A 46 3.02 -48.54 -8.62
N SER A 47 2.38 -49.22 -7.67
CA SER A 47 3.10 -50.05 -6.68
C SER A 47 3.89 -51.23 -7.28
N LEU A 48 3.63 -51.58 -8.55
CA LEU A 48 4.34 -52.61 -9.32
C LEU A 48 5.55 -52.08 -10.09
N LEU A 49 5.78 -50.76 -10.13
CA LEU A 49 6.90 -50.19 -10.87
C LEU A 49 8.27 -50.79 -10.44
N PRO A 50 8.57 -50.97 -9.13
CA PRO A 50 9.83 -51.56 -8.71
C PRO A 50 9.97 -53.06 -9.01
N THR A 51 8.90 -53.74 -9.43
CA THR A 51 8.90 -55.18 -9.76
C THR A 51 9.10 -55.46 -11.25
N LEU A 52 9.16 -54.42 -12.08
CA LEU A 52 9.46 -54.55 -13.51
C LEU A 52 10.94 -54.88 -13.73
N SER A 53 11.26 -55.51 -14.86
CA SER A 53 12.66 -55.73 -15.26
C SER A 53 13.38 -54.40 -15.50
N ILE A 54 14.70 -54.40 -15.32
CA ILE A 54 15.54 -53.21 -15.49
C ILE A 54 15.42 -52.65 -16.90
N ASP A 55 15.31 -53.50 -17.92
CA ASP A 55 15.19 -53.07 -19.33
C ASP A 55 13.90 -52.27 -19.59
N ILE A 56 12.77 -52.73 -19.04
CA ILE A 56 11.49 -52.01 -19.16
C ILE A 56 11.56 -50.68 -18.41
N LEU A 57 12.18 -50.65 -17.24
CA LEU A 57 12.39 -49.42 -16.48
C LEU A 57 13.26 -48.42 -17.26
N PHE A 58 14.31 -48.89 -17.91
CA PHE A 58 15.17 -48.05 -18.75
C PHE A 58 14.42 -47.50 -19.96
N GLU A 59 13.63 -48.32 -20.65
CA GLU A 59 12.80 -47.87 -21.77
C GLU A 59 11.79 -46.79 -21.32
N ILE A 60 11.19 -46.94 -20.13
CA ILE A 60 10.31 -45.90 -19.58
C ILE A 60 11.12 -44.63 -19.26
N PHE A 61 12.27 -44.77 -18.61
CA PHE A 61 13.04 -43.63 -18.10
C PHE A 61 13.62 -42.75 -19.21
N ILE A 62 14.01 -43.29 -20.37
CA ILE A 62 14.54 -42.49 -21.49
C ILE A 62 13.52 -41.50 -22.08
N TYR A 63 12.21 -41.71 -21.87
CA TYR A 63 11.15 -40.80 -22.31
C TYR A 63 10.74 -39.74 -21.27
N LEU A 64 11.34 -39.77 -20.08
CA LEU A 64 11.01 -38.84 -19.01
C LEU A 64 11.75 -37.51 -19.15
N GLN A 65 11.31 -36.51 -18.38
CA GLN A 65 12.01 -35.24 -18.22
C GLN A 65 13.03 -35.34 -17.07
N PRO A 66 14.10 -34.51 -17.06
CA PRO A 66 15.15 -34.60 -16.04
C PRO A 66 14.63 -34.55 -14.60
N LEU A 67 13.65 -33.68 -14.32
CA LEU A 67 13.03 -33.57 -13.00
C LEU A 67 12.29 -34.85 -12.58
N ASP A 68 11.64 -35.53 -13.51
CA ASP A 68 10.90 -36.77 -13.20
C ASP A 68 11.88 -37.88 -12.78
N VAL A 69 12.99 -38.03 -13.50
CA VAL A 69 14.02 -39.03 -13.19
C VAL A 69 14.70 -38.70 -11.86
N LEU A 70 14.94 -37.42 -11.57
CA LEU A 70 15.41 -36.98 -10.26
C LEU A 70 14.43 -37.35 -9.15
N ASN A 71 13.13 -37.13 -9.36
CA ASN A 71 12.11 -37.48 -8.37
C ASN A 71 12.07 -38.99 -8.13
N ILE A 72 12.11 -39.82 -9.18
CA ILE A 72 12.21 -41.29 -9.08
C ILE A 72 13.45 -41.68 -8.27
N MET A 73 14.61 -41.10 -8.59
CA MET A 73 15.86 -41.31 -7.86
C MET A 73 15.74 -40.94 -6.37
N TYR A 74 14.88 -39.99 -5.98
CA TYR A 74 14.65 -39.62 -4.58
C TYR A 74 13.61 -40.49 -3.86
N THR A 75 12.76 -41.24 -4.58
CA THR A 75 11.74 -42.10 -3.96
C THR A 75 12.28 -43.41 -3.38
N SER A 76 13.38 -43.95 -3.91
CA SER A 76 13.90 -45.27 -3.53
C SER A 76 15.43 -45.33 -3.56
N ARG A 77 16.02 -45.99 -2.57
CA ARG A 77 17.47 -46.26 -2.55
C ARG A 77 17.92 -47.14 -3.72
N ALA A 78 17.09 -48.09 -4.15
CA ALA A 78 17.41 -48.97 -5.28
C ALA A 78 17.45 -48.18 -6.59
N PHE A 79 16.42 -47.36 -6.86
CA PHE A 79 16.42 -46.47 -8.03
C PHE A 79 17.56 -45.46 -7.98
N ARG A 80 17.92 -44.96 -6.80
CA ARG A 80 19.09 -44.10 -6.64
C ARG A 80 20.38 -44.79 -7.06
N SER A 81 20.64 -46.00 -6.57
CA SER A 81 21.84 -46.76 -6.92
C SER A 81 21.88 -47.09 -8.42
N LEU A 82 20.73 -47.48 -8.99
CA LEU A 82 20.59 -47.78 -10.41
C LEU A 82 20.89 -46.54 -11.28
N LEU A 83 20.22 -45.41 -11.02
CA LEU A 83 20.32 -44.22 -11.86
C LEU A 83 21.64 -43.46 -11.73
N ILE A 84 22.41 -43.66 -10.64
CA ILE A 84 23.75 -43.07 -10.48
C ILE A 84 24.83 -43.96 -11.11
N ALA A 85 24.55 -45.24 -11.34
CA ALA A 85 25.53 -46.17 -11.89
C ALA A 85 26.00 -45.74 -13.29
N PRO A 86 27.30 -45.93 -13.63
CA PRO A 86 27.82 -45.61 -14.96
C PRO A 86 27.05 -46.28 -16.10
N SER A 87 26.51 -47.49 -15.87
CA SER A 87 25.68 -48.24 -16.81
C SER A 87 24.39 -47.52 -17.20
N SER A 88 23.91 -46.57 -16.39
CA SER A 88 22.68 -45.81 -16.63
C SER A 88 22.92 -44.39 -17.17
N THR A 89 24.17 -44.05 -17.53
CA THR A 89 24.51 -42.73 -18.09
C THR A 89 23.73 -42.40 -19.37
N PHE A 90 23.45 -43.41 -20.19
CA PHE A 90 22.67 -43.24 -21.43
C PHE A 90 21.26 -42.71 -21.17
N ILE A 91 20.66 -43.02 -20.02
CA ILE A 91 19.33 -42.56 -19.62
C ILE A 91 19.36 -41.05 -19.44
N TRP A 92 20.34 -40.54 -18.68
CA TRP A 92 20.45 -39.11 -18.42
C TRP A 92 20.76 -38.32 -19.69
N LYS A 93 21.58 -38.88 -20.59
CA LYS A 93 21.83 -38.28 -21.91
C LYS A 93 20.54 -38.19 -22.74
N ALA A 94 19.74 -39.27 -22.80
CA ALA A 94 18.46 -39.27 -23.51
C ALA A 94 17.48 -38.26 -22.90
N VAL A 95 17.38 -38.24 -21.57
CA VAL A 95 16.48 -37.36 -20.82
C VAL A 95 16.88 -35.89 -20.95
N ARG A 96 18.18 -35.57 -21.05
CA ARG A 96 18.66 -34.23 -21.37
C ARG A 96 18.21 -33.79 -22.76
N LEU A 97 18.31 -34.67 -23.75
CA LEU A 97 17.90 -34.39 -25.14
C LEU A 97 16.37 -34.29 -25.31
N ASN A 98 15.57 -34.68 -24.30
CA ASN A 98 14.13 -34.44 -24.29
C ASN A 98 13.75 -32.99 -23.90
N VAL A 99 14.73 -32.16 -23.49
CA VAL A 99 14.52 -30.75 -23.19
C VAL A 99 14.94 -29.93 -24.40
N GLU A 100 14.00 -29.20 -24.97
CA GLU A 100 14.24 -28.32 -26.12
C GLU A 100 15.20 -27.18 -25.75
N GLU A 101 16.14 -26.90 -26.66
CA GLU A 101 17.12 -25.80 -26.57
C GLU A 101 17.96 -25.77 -25.28
N PHE A 102 18.02 -26.88 -24.53
CA PHE A 102 18.79 -26.94 -23.31
C PHE A 102 20.30 -26.96 -23.62
N PRO A 103 21.11 -26.09 -22.99
CA PRO A 103 22.54 -26.01 -23.31
C PRO A 103 23.25 -27.35 -23.09
N ASP A 104 24.24 -27.62 -23.94
CA ASP A 104 25.00 -28.87 -23.87
C ASP A 104 25.69 -29.08 -22.52
N LEU A 105 25.96 -30.36 -22.22
CA LEU A 105 26.68 -30.76 -21.02
C LEU A 105 28.09 -30.13 -21.05
N PRO A 106 28.46 -29.33 -20.04
CA PRO A 106 29.81 -28.78 -19.96
C PRO A 106 30.78 -29.86 -19.44
N ASP A 107 32.05 -29.79 -19.84
CA ASP A 107 33.08 -30.80 -19.54
C ASP A 107 33.34 -30.99 -18.03
N ASP A 108 32.97 -30.00 -17.20
CA ASP A 108 33.17 -30.02 -15.75
C ASP A 108 32.05 -30.73 -14.96
N LEU A 109 30.96 -31.16 -15.62
CA LEU A 109 29.81 -31.79 -14.98
C LEU A 109 29.48 -33.16 -15.59
N SER A 110 29.02 -34.09 -14.76
CA SER A 110 28.30 -35.28 -15.22
C SER A 110 26.84 -34.97 -15.55
N GLU A 111 26.20 -35.78 -16.40
CA GLU A 111 24.78 -35.65 -16.77
C GLU A 111 23.86 -35.57 -15.52
N VAL A 112 24.15 -36.35 -14.47
CA VAL A 112 23.39 -36.34 -13.21
C VAL A 112 23.58 -35.04 -12.43
N GLN A 113 24.82 -34.52 -12.37
CA GLN A 113 25.10 -33.25 -11.68
C GLN A 113 24.44 -32.09 -12.40
N TYR A 114 24.48 -32.10 -13.74
CA TYR A 114 23.87 -31.05 -14.54
C TYR A 114 22.34 -31.05 -14.41
N ALA A 115 21.71 -32.23 -14.45
CA ALA A 115 20.29 -32.37 -14.18
C ALA A 115 19.90 -31.87 -12.79
N LYS A 116 20.67 -32.21 -11.74
CA LYS A 116 20.44 -31.73 -10.37
C LYS A 116 20.56 -30.21 -10.26
N LEU A 117 21.53 -29.62 -10.93
CA LEU A 117 21.75 -28.18 -10.92
C LEU A 117 20.58 -27.44 -11.59
N ALA A 118 20.24 -27.86 -12.80
CA ALA A 118 19.21 -27.22 -13.63
C ALA A 118 17.79 -27.41 -13.06
N PHE A 119 17.42 -28.64 -12.73
CA PHE A 119 16.02 -29.01 -12.44
C PHE A 119 15.78 -29.36 -10.97
N GLY A 120 16.82 -29.69 -10.21
CA GLY A 120 16.66 -30.09 -8.81
C GLY A 120 16.27 -28.92 -7.90
N PRO A 121 15.21 -29.04 -7.06
CA PRO A 121 14.75 -27.96 -6.19
C PRO A 121 15.51 -27.88 -4.86
N HIS A 122 16.67 -28.51 -4.73
CA HIS A 122 17.37 -28.67 -3.45
C HIS A 122 18.67 -27.87 -3.38
N CYS A 123 18.96 -27.35 -2.20
CA CYS A 123 20.22 -26.68 -1.89
C CYS A 123 21.38 -27.69 -1.94
N HIS A 124 22.44 -27.37 -2.68
CA HIS A 124 23.62 -28.24 -2.82
C HIS A 124 24.44 -28.34 -1.53
N LYS A 125 24.30 -27.39 -0.60
CA LYS A 125 24.99 -27.41 0.69
C LYS A 125 24.23 -28.18 1.77
N CYS A 126 22.96 -27.85 1.98
CA CYS A 126 22.18 -28.40 3.12
C CYS A 126 21.09 -29.41 2.73
N GLY A 127 20.85 -29.63 1.43
CA GLY A 127 19.84 -30.56 0.92
C GLY A 127 18.39 -30.10 1.06
N LYS A 128 18.11 -29.00 1.76
CA LYS A 128 16.74 -28.46 1.91
C LYS A 128 16.20 -27.94 0.58
N LYS A 129 14.88 -28.05 0.36
CA LYS A 129 14.21 -27.44 -0.79
C LYS A 129 14.38 -25.92 -0.78
N THR A 130 14.52 -25.31 -1.96
CA THR A 130 14.71 -23.88 -2.15
C THR A 130 13.96 -23.37 -3.37
N LYS A 131 13.46 -22.14 -3.28
CA LYS A 131 12.84 -21.42 -4.39
C LYS A 131 13.89 -20.73 -5.29
N ASN A 132 15.11 -20.54 -4.78
CA ASN A 132 16.17 -19.87 -5.52
C ASN A 132 16.61 -20.68 -6.75
N GLY A 133 16.86 -19.98 -7.86
CA GLY A 133 17.45 -20.50 -9.09
C GLY A 133 18.86 -21.09 -8.92
N ALA A 134 19.37 -21.72 -9.98
CA ALA A 134 20.76 -22.14 -10.04
C ALA A 134 21.68 -20.91 -10.23
N PHE A 135 22.78 -20.87 -9.49
CA PHE A 135 23.88 -19.92 -9.75
C PHE A 135 24.85 -20.62 -10.71
N TRP A 136 24.65 -20.38 -12.00
CA TRP A 136 25.34 -21.10 -13.08
C TRP A 136 26.85 -20.85 -13.09
N GLU A 137 27.29 -19.66 -12.65
CA GLU A 137 28.69 -19.23 -12.59
C GLU A 137 29.51 -20.00 -11.55
N VAL A 138 28.83 -20.59 -10.56
CA VAL A 138 29.44 -21.35 -9.46
C VAL A 138 28.96 -22.79 -9.41
N ARG A 139 28.22 -23.25 -10.43
CA ARG A 139 27.69 -24.61 -10.57
C ARG A 139 26.91 -25.10 -9.34
N ALA A 140 26.17 -24.22 -8.67
CA ALA A 140 25.51 -24.56 -7.41
C ALA A 140 24.16 -23.87 -7.21
N ARG A 141 23.31 -24.47 -6.40
CA ARG A 141 22.05 -23.89 -5.91
C ARG A 141 22.11 -23.75 -4.40
N PHE A 142 21.83 -22.55 -3.88
CA PHE A 142 21.82 -22.28 -2.45
C PHE A 142 20.47 -21.74 -2.00
N CYS A 143 19.99 -22.20 -0.84
CA CYS A 143 18.90 -21.52 -0.13
C CYS A 143 19.39 -20.20 0.48
N ASN A 144 18.49 -19.29 0.83
CA ASN A 144 18.85 -17.97 1.37
C ASN A 144 19.82 -18.02 2.57
N ALA A 145 19.69 -19.02 3.46
CA ALA A 145 20.60 -19.21 4.58
C ALA A 145 22.01 -19.65 4.11
N CYS A 146 22.10 -20.62 3.19
CA CYS A 146 23.37 -21.07 2.66
C CYS A 146 24.03 -20.02 1.75
N MET A 147 23.23 -19.23 1.03
CA MET A 147 23.71 -18.14 0.19
C MET A 147 24.52 -17.14 1.00
N LYS A 148 24.01 -16.69 2.16
CA LYS A 148 24.73 -15.79 3.09
C LYS A 148 26.03 -16.37 3.66
N LEU A 149 26.15 -17.71 3.69
CA LEU A 149 27.32 -18.40 4.25
C LEU A 149 28.36 -18.73 3.18
N GLU A 150 27.92 -19.00 1.95
CA GLU A 150 28.76 -19.46 0.85
C GLU A 150 29.13 -18.36 -0.13
N LEU A 151 28.35 -17.29 -0.23
CA LEU A 151 28.68 -16.13 -1.07
C LEU A 151 29.25 -15.03 -0.18
N VAL A 152 30.53 -14.71 -0.40
CA VAL A 152 31.27 -13.70 0.34
C VAL A 152 31.35 -12.44 -0.52
N PRO A 153 31.04 -11.24 0.02
CA PRO A 153 31.19 -9.98 -0.69
C PRO A 153 32.61 -9.80 -1.25
N ALA A 154 32.71 -9.40 -2.53
CA ALA A 154 33.98 -9.31 -3.23
C ALA A 154 34.94 -8.27 -2.62
N ASP A 155 34.41 -7.21 -2.04
CA ASP A 155 35.15 -6.18 -1.29
C ASP A 155 35.86 -6.73 -0.05
N LYS A 156 35.28 -7.74 0.62
CA LYS A 156 35.86 -8.39 1.81
C LYS A 156 36.92 -9.44 1.48
N CYS A 157 37.08 -9.80 0.21
CA CYS A 157 38.02 -10.84 -0.22
C CYS A 157 39.34 -10.25 -0.75
N THR A 158 39.47 -8.93 -0.86
CA THR A 158 40.60 -8.27 -1.55
C THR A 158 40.84 -6.87 -0.99
N ASP A 159 42.10 -6.59 -0.66
CA ASP A 159 42.49 -5.30 -0.11
C ASP A 159 42.72 -4.24 -1.20
N SER A 160 43.00 -4.65 -2.45
CA SER A 160 43.19 -3.73 -3.59
C SER A 160 42.18 -3.89 -4.74
N ILE A 161 41.94 -2.81 -5.50
CA ILE A 161 41.04 -2.79 -6.66
C ILE A 161 41.57 -3.68 -7.80
N GLU A 162 42.89 -3.77 -7.97
CA GLU A 162 43.52 -4.59 -9.00
C GLU A 162 43.34 -6.09 -8.72
N GLN A 163 43.47 -6.50 -7.46
CA GLN A 163 43.15 -7.86 -7.01
C GLN A 163 41.68 -8.19 -7.24
N ARG A 164 40.75 -7.25 -6.98
CA ARG A 164 39.31 -7.43 -7.31
C ARG A 164 39.13 -7.75 -8.79
N ARG A 165 39.70 -6.92 -9.68
CA ARG A 165 39.55 -7.08 -11.13
C ARG A 165 40.14 -8.41 -11.62
N SER A 166 41.31 -8.79 -11.10
CA SER A 166 41.95 -10.07 -11.43
C SER A 166 41.10 -11.27 -10.97
N TYR A 167 40.67 -11.29 -9.70
CA TYR A 167 39.92 -12.42 -9.15
C TYR A 167 38.50 -12.55 -9.72
N LYS A 168 37.89 -11.48 -10.24
CA LYS A 168 36.65 -11.59 -11.04
C LYS A 168 36.79 -12.51 -12.25
N LYS A 169 37.98 -12.59 -12.83
CA LYS A 169 38.28 -13.48 -13.96
C LYS A 169 38.60 -14.92 -13.54
N VAL A 170 39.02 -15.11 -12.28
CA VAL A 170 39.57 -16.36 -11.75
C VAL A 170 38.66 -17.10 -10.75
N LEU A 171 37.67 -16.44 -10.15
CA LEU A 171 36.72 -17.06 -9.21
C LEU A 171 35.29 -17.19 -9.75
N GLY A 172 34.93 -16.43 -10.78
CA GLY A 172 33.54 -16.26 -11.20
C GLY A 172 32.81 -15.36 -10.20
N VAL A 173 31.86 -14.56 -10.68
CA VAL A 173 31.16 -13.58 -9.86
C VAL A 173 29.69 -13.91 -9.87
N VAL A 174 29.09 -13.94 -8.68
CA VAL A 174 27.64 -13.97 -8.55
C VAL A 174 27.17 -12.54 -8.31
N GLU A 175 26.34 -12.05 -9.22
CA GLU A 175 25.65 -10.78 -9.05
C GLU A 175 24.35 -11.03 -8.28
N LEU A 176 24.20 -10.35 -7.15
CA LEU A 176 22.95 -10.36 -6.40
C LEU A 176 22.37 -8.95 -6.43
N ASP A 177 21.07 -8.87 -6.73
CA ASP A 177 20.31 -7.65 -6.52
C ASP A 177 20.18 -7.39 -5.02
N CYS A 178 20.39 -6.14 -4.62
CA CYS A 178 20.15 -5.73 -3.25
C CYS A 178 18.65 -5.78 -2.98
N ASP A 179 18.17 -6.78 -2.23
CA ASP A 179 16.81 -6.81 -1.69
C ASP A 179 16.47 -5.45 -1.07
N GLY A 180 15.24 -4.95 -1.30
CA GLY A 180 14.75 -3.65 -0.80
C GLY A 180 14.87 -3.44 0.72
N ARG A 181 15.15 -4.48 1.50
CA ARG A 181 15.45 -4.39 2.94
C ARG A 181 16.87 -3.90 3.27
N TYR A 182 17.83 -4.00 2.34
CA TYR A 182 19.18 -3.44 2.51
C TYR A 182 19.27 -1.94 2.19
N LYS A 183 18.24 -1.38 1.53
CA LYS A 183 18.09 0.08 1.31
C LYS A 183 18.12 0.85 2.64
N ARG A 184 17.56 0.29 3.71
CA ARG A 184 17.35 1.01 4.98
C ARG A 184 18.62 1.39 5.78
N LYS A 185 19.79 0.82 5.49
CA LYS A 185 21.00 1.12 6.29
C LYS A 185 21.97 2.11 5.64
N TYR A 186 21.83 2.38 4.34
CA TYR A 186 22.74 3.29 3.62
C TYR A 186 22.04 4.26 2.64
N THR A 187 20.70 4.25 2.51
CA THR A 187 20.00 5.28 1.74
C THR A 187 19.17 6.18 2.65
N LEU A 188 19.79 7.27 3.10
CA LEU A 188 19.06 8.49 3.42
C LEU A 188 19.11 9.51 2.27
N ASN A 189 19.65 9.19 1.08
CA ASN A 189 19.71 10.19 0.00
C ASN A 189 19.89 9.74 -1.46
N ILE A 190 19.68 8.47 -1.85
CA ILE A 190 19.97 8.04 -3.25
C ILE A 190 18.86 7.18 -3.88
N SER A 191 17.64 7.22 -3.34
CA SER A 191 16.46 6.65 -4.02
C SER A 191 16.01 7.46 -5.24
N PHE A 192 16.48 8.71 -5.39
CA PHE A 192 16.09 9.61 -6.48
C PHE A 192 16.82 9.37 -7.82
N LEU A 193 17.89 8.56 -7.85
CA LEU A 193 18.73 8.36 -9.05
C LEU A 193 18.50 7.03 -9.79
N GLY A 194 17.61 6.15 -9.32
CA GLY A 194 17.33 4.87 -10.00
C GLY A 194 18.54 3.92 -10.14
N ILE A 195 19.63 4.17 -9.41
CA ILE A 195 20.85 3.33 -9.48
C ILE A 195 20.64 2.09 -8.61
N ASN A 196 20.33 0.96 -9.25
CA ASN A 196 20.40 -0.36 -8.62
C ASN A 196 21.86 -0.69 -8.29
N PHE A 197 22.24 -0.64 -7.01
CA PHE A 197 23.54 -1.17 -6.58
C PHE A 197 23.54 -2.69 -6.78
N ARG A 198 24.40 -3.23 -7.66
CA ARG A 198 24.65 -4.67 -7.75
C ARG A 198 25.81 -5.04 -6.83
N ALA A 199 25.57 -5.99 -5.93
CA ALA A 199 26.61 -6.47 -5.03
C ALA A 199 27.29 -7.71 -5.63
N TYR A 200 28.59 -7.61 -5.90
CA TYR A 200 29.40 -8.70 -6.43
C TYR A 200 29.85 -9.63 -5.30
N HIS A 201 29.63 -10.93 -5.47
CA HIS A 201 30.03 -11.94 -4.49
C HIS A 201 30.91 -13.02 -5.13
N PHE A 202 31.83 -13.57 -4.33
CA PHE A 202 32.61 -14.77 -4.66
C PHE A 202 32.11 -15.97 -3.87
N CYS A 203 32.17 -17.15 -4.47
CA CYS A 203 31.91 -18.39 -3.76
C CYS A 203 33.08 -18.70 -2.81
N LYS A 204 32.78 -18.94 -1.53
CA LYS A 204 33.75 -19.25 -0.47
C LYS A 204 34.65 -20.43 -0.83
N ARG A 205 34.11 -21.44 -1.51
CA ARG A 205 34.89 -22.59 -2.00
C ARG A 205 35.95 -22.16 -3.01
N HIS A 206 35.62 -21.25 -3.92
CA HIS A 206 36.56 -20.74 -4.93
C HIS A 206 37.63 -19.88 -4.28
N VAL A 207 37.26 -19.01 -3.33
CA VAL A 207 38.20 -18.19 -2.55
C VAL A 207 39.19 -19.06 -1.78
N LYS A 208 38.72 -20.11 -1.09
CA LYS A 208 39.61 -21.05 -0.39
C LYS A 208 40.60 -21.72 -1.34
N ARG A 209 40.15 -22.13 -2.52
CA ARG A 209 41.01 -22.75 -3.54
C ARG A 209 42.08 -21.78 -4.03
N LEU A 210 41.70 -20.52 -4.29
CA LEU A 210 42.63 -19.46 -4.66
C LEU A 210 43.70 -19.25 -3.60
N ASN A 211 43.30 -19.06 -2.34
CA ASN A 211 44.23 -18.83 -1.24
C ASN A 211 45.22 -20.01 -1.06
N SER A 212 44.79 -21.24 -1.40
CA SER A 212 45.65 -22.43 -1.31
C SER A 212 46.73 -22.48 -2.39
N HIS A 213 46.49 -21.89 -3.57
CA HIS A 213 47.42 -21.93 -4.71
C HIS A 213 48.26 -20.64 -4.83
N VAL A 214 47.69 -19.50 -4.47
CA VAL A 214 48.30 -18.18 -4.69
C VAL A 214 48.92 -17.61 -3.41
N GLY A 215 48.48 -18.07 -2.23
CA GLY A 215 48.87 -17.50 -0.94
C GLY A 215 48.34 -16.06 -0.76
N THR A 216 49.01 -15.28 0.11
CA THR A 216 48.67 -13.87 0.41
C THR A 216 49.72 -12.87 -0.09
N SER A 217 50.80 -13.35 -0.71
CA SER A 217 51.92 -12.51 -1.15
C SER A 217 51.66 -11.91 -2.53
N TYR A 218 51.93 -10.61 -2.68
CA TYR A 218 51.93 -9.91 -3.98
C TYR A 218 53.27 -9.18 -4.14
N PRO A 219 53.94 -9.27 -5.30
CA PRO A 219 53.57 -9.99 -6.54
C PRO A 219 53.62 -11.52 -6.41
N TYR A 220 52.95 -12.22 -7.33
CA TYR A 220 52.85 -13.69 -7.34
C TYR A 220 54.09 -14.35 -7.93
N ASN A 221 54.30 -15.65 -7.64
CA ASN A 221 55.34 -16.45 -8.27
C ASN A 221 54.85 -17.04 -9.61
N LEU A 222 55.79 -17.55 -10.42
CA LEU A 222 55.50 -18.09 -11.76
C LEU A 222 54.50 -19.26 -11.75
N ASP A 223 54.49 -20.09 -10.70
CA ASP A 223 53.55 -21.20 -10.54
C ASP A 223 52.11 -20.71 -10.27
N ALA A 224 51.97 -19.72 -9.40
CA ALA A 224 50.69 -19.07 -9.14
C ALA A 224 50.17 -18.35 -10.40
N ASP A 225 51.03 -17.67 -11.16
CA ASP A 225 50.63 -17.02 -12.42
C ASP A 225 50.17 -18.02 -13.49
N ALA A 226 50.88 -19.15 -13.65
CA ALA A 226 50.47 -20.22 -14.55
C ALA A 226 49.12 -20.83 -14.12
N TRP A 227 48.91 -21.03 -12.81
CA TRP A 227 47.65 -21.51 -12.27
C TRP A 227 46.51 -20.51 -12.48
N LEU A 228 46.74 -19.22 -12.25
CA LEU A 228 45.77 -18.14 -12.48
C LEU A 228 45.35 -18.10 -13.96
N ALA A 229 46.29 -18.16 -14.89
CA ALA A 229 46.03 -18.16 -16.33
C ALA A 229 45.26 -19.41 -16.80
N SER A 230 45.54 -20.60 -16.22
CA SER A 230 44.77 -21.82 -16.52
C SER A 230 43.35 -21.75 -15.95
N THR A 231 43.20 -21.17 -14.76
CA THR A 231 41.91 -21.03 -14.08
C THR A 231 41.01 -20.00 -14.76
N GLU A 232 41.59 -18.91 -15.25
CA GLU A 232 40.92 -17.90 -16.06
C GLU A 232 40.32 -18.52 -17.33
N ARG A 233 41.11 -19.30 -18.11
CA ARG A 233 40.63 -19.99 -19.31
C ARG A 233 39.44 -20.91 -19.02
N ARG A 234 39.55 -21.74 -17.98
CA ARG A 234 38.45 -22.63 -17.56
C ARG A 234 37.21 -21.84 -17.15
N LEU A 235 37.38 -20.70 -16.48
CA LEU A 235 36.24 -19.88 -16.08
C LEU A 235 35.59 -19.11 -17.22
N THR A 236 36.33 -18.74 -18.26
CA THR A 236 35.72 -18.18 -19.47
C THR A 236 34.73 -19.18 -20.05
N GLN A 237 35.10 -20.46 -20.17
CA GLN A 237 34.18 -21.53 -20.60
C GLN A 237 32.97 -21.68 -19.68
N VAL A 238 33.19 -21.63 -18.35
CA VAL A 238 32.09 -21.69 -17.37
C VAL A 238 31.16 -20.48 -17.52
N LYS A 239 31.70 -19.27 -17.74
CA LYS A 239 30.91 -18.04 -17.92
C LYS A 239 30.10 -18.09 -19.22
N ASP A 240 30.69 -18.53 -20.31
CA ASP A 240 30.01 -18.65 -21.60
C ASP A 240 28.87 -19.66 -21.52
N HIS A 241 29.11 -20.80 -20.86
CA HIS A 241 28.08 -21.81 -20.61
C HIS A 241 27.00 -21.30 -19.64
N ALA A 242 27.39 -20.61 -18.57
CA ALA A 242 26.47 -20.02 -17.61
C ALA A 242 25.54 -19.00 -18.25
N LYS A 243 26.08 -18.17 -19.17
CA LYS A 243 25.28 -17.22 -19.95
C LYS A 243 24.22 -17.93 -20.78
N LYS A 244 24.58 -18.98 -21.52
CA LYS A 244 23.63 -19.80 -22.29
C LYS A 244 22.54 -20.43 -21.39
N CYS A 245 22.93 -20.89 -20.20
CA CYS A 245 21.97 -21.44 -19.24
C CYS A 245 21.02 -20.39 -18.67
N ALA A 246 21.52 -19.19 -18.40
CA ALA A 246 20.71 -18.08 -17.92
C ALA A 246 19.72 -17.59 -18.99
N GLU A 247 20.17 -17.49 -20.24
CA GLU A 247 19.34 -17.16 -21.41
C GLU A 247 18.23 -18.21 -21.59
N TRP A 248 18.57 -19.49 -21.66
CA TRP A 248 17.60 -20.58 -21.73
C TRP A 248 16.60 -20.55 -20.57
N GLN A 249 17.07 -20.35 -19.33
CA GLN A 249 16.20 -20.30 -18.17
C GLN A 249 15.24 -19.09 -18.20
N ALA A 250 15.71 -17.94 -18.70
CA ALA A 250 14.88 -16.76 -18.90
C ALA A 250 13.82 -17.00 -19.97
N GLU A 251 14.18 -17.60 -21.10
CA GLU A 251 13.22 -17.94 -22.16
C GLU A 251 12.14 -18.91 -21.69
N ILE A 252 12.51 -19.97 -20.97
CA ILE A 252 11.53 -20.91 -20.40
C ILE A 252 10.59 -20.19 -19.41
N TYR A 253 11.13 -19.28 -18.60
CA TYR A 253 10.30 -18.48 -17.70
C TYR A 253 9.31 -17.60 -18.47
N VAL A 254 9.76 -16.93 -19.53
CA VAL A 254 8.90 -16.12 -20.41
C VAL A 254 7.81 -16.97 -21.07
N ARG A 255 8.17 -18.11 -21.68
CA ARG A 255 7.19 -19.03 -22.30
C ARG A 255 6.14 -19.53 -21.30
N GLN A 256 6.57 -19.88 -20.08
CA GLN A 256 5.66 -20.33 -19.03
C GLN A 256 4.76 -19.20 -18.54
N TYR A 257 5.28 -17.97 -18.45
CA TYR A 257 4.52 -16.79 -18.12
C TYR A 257 3.46 -16.51 -19.19
N GLU A 258 3.84 -16.45 -20.47
CA GLU A 258 2.93 -16.25 -21.60
C GLU A 258 1.83 -17.30 -21.66
N LEU A 259 2.18 -18.58 -21.48
CA LEU A 259 1.20 -19.66 -21.42
C LEU A 259 0.23 -19.48 -20.24
N ASN A 260 0.74 -19.08 -19.06
CA ASN A 260 -0.11 -18.82 -17.91
C ASN A 260 -1.04 -17.62 -18.15
N GLU A 261 -0.56 -16.55 -18.78
CA GLU A 261 -1.38 -15.39 -19.16
C GLU A 261 -2.47 -15.80 -20.16
N GLN A 262 -2.14 -16.57 -21.19
CA GLN A 262 -3.15 -17.10 -22.13
C GLN A 262 -4.23 -17.94 -21.42
N ILE A 263 -3.83 -18.77 -20.45
CA ILE A 263 -4.79 -19.55 -19.65
C ILE A 263 -5.68 -18.63 -18.80
N LYS A 264 -5.12 -17.58 -18.21
CA LYS A 264 -5.88 -16.60 -17.41
C LYS A 264 -6.87 -15.84 -18.27
N THR A 265 -6.43 -15.26 -19.39
CA THR A 265 -7.30 -14.53 -20.33
C THR A 265 -8.47 -15.39 -20.78
N LYS A 266 -8.18 -16.62 -21.25
CA LYS A 266 -9.22 -17.55 -21.68
C LYS A 266 -10.17 -17.93 -20.54
N ARG A 267 -9.64 -18.12 -19.32
CA ARG A 267 -10.46 -18.41 -18.14
C ARG A 267 -11.39 -17.23 -17.83
N THR A 268 -10.90 -16.00 -17.88
CA THR A 268 -11.71 -14.79 -17.69
C THR A 268 -12.84 -14.72 -18.70
N GLU A 269 -12.55 -14.91 -19.99
CA GLU A 269 -13.54 -14.97 -21.07
C GLU A 269 -14.59 -16.07 -20.84
N ASP A 270 -14.17 -17.28 -20.50
CA ASP A 270 -15.06 -18.41 -20.20
C ASP A 270 -15.98 -18.10 -18.99
N ILE A 271 -15.45 -17.45 -17.94
CA ILE A 271 -16.24 -17.03 -16.77
C ILE A 271 -17.25 -15.95 -17.15
N ILE A 272 -16.84 -14.92 -17.91
CA ILE A 272 -17.72 -13.86 -18.38
C ILE A 272 -18.88 -14.44 -19.20
N GLN A 273 -18.59 -15.36 -20.12
CA GLN A 273 -19.63 -16.02 -20.91
C GLN A 273 -20.62 -16.79 -20.02
N ARG A 274 -20.13 -17.55 -19.04
CA ARG A 274 -20.99 -18.30 -18.11
C ARG A 274 -21.84 -17.42 -17.20
N LEU A 275 -21.37 -16.21 -16.88
CA LEU A 275 -22.14 -15.21 -16.14
C LEU A 275 -23.21 -14.56 -17.04
N SER A 276 -22.86 -14.25 -18.29
CA SER A 276 -23.81 -13.78 -19.28
C SER A 276 -24.94 -14.80 -19.52
N ASP A 277 -24.64 -16.09 -19.54
CA ASP A 277 -25.64 -17.16 -19.65
C ASP A 277 -26.59 -17.23 -18.44
N LEU A 278 -26.26 -16.56 -17.32
CA LEU A 278 -27.08 -16.41 -16.12
C LEU A 278 -27.77 -15.04 -16.04
N ASP A 279 -27.77 -14.28 -17.14
CA ASP A 279 -28.28 -12.91 -17.22
C ASP A 279 -27.60 -11.92 -16.26
N ILE A 280 -26.35 -12.19 -15.90
CA ILE A 280 -25.54 -11.29 -15.06
C ILE A 280 -24.63 -10.49 -15.98
N SER A 281 -24.92 -9.19 -16.11
CA SER A 281 -24.05 -8.23 -16.78
C SER A 281 -23.08 -7.60 -15.80
N MET A 282 -21.83 -7.43 -16.22
CA MET A 282 -20.84 -6.67 -15.46
C MET A 282 -20.84 -5.21 -15.89
N ASP A 283 -20.79 -4.30 -14.92
CA ASP A 283 -20.56 -2.88 -15.19
C ASP A 283 -19.07 -2.62 -15.49
N GLU A 284 -18.78 -1.56 -16.27
CA GLU A 284 -17.40 -1.18 -16.63
C GLU A 284 -16.53 -0.92 -15.39
N ASP A 285 -17.12 -0.34 -14.34
CA ASP A 285 -16.47 -0.07 -13.05
C ASP A 285 -16.08 -1.35 -12.27
N GLN A 286 -16.72 -2.49 -12.57
CA GLN A 286 -16.47 -3.78 -11.91
C GLN A 286 -15.37 -4.60 -12.60
N LEU A 287 -15.03 -4.29 -13.85
CA LEU A 287 -14.15 -5.10 -14.68
C LEU A 287 -12.75 -5.26 -14.09
N GLY A 288 -12.14 -4.15 -13.62
CA GLY A 288 -10.80 -4.19 -13.02
C GLY A 288 -10.74 -5.06 -11.76
N ALA A 289 -11.71 -4.90 -10.85
CA ALA A 289 -11.78 -5.70 -9.62
C ALA A 289 -12.07 -7.18 -9.90
N PHE A 290 -12.85 -7.46 -10.96
CA PHE A 290 -13.16 -8.81 -11.39
C PHE A 290 -11.94 -9.54 -11.98
N GLU A 291 -11.16 -8.88 -12.84
CA GLU A 291 -9.96 -9.47 -13.44
C GLU A 291 -8.89 -9.81 -12.39
N ASP A 292 -8.80 -9.00 -11.33
CA ASP A 292 -7.88 -9.23 -10.21
C ASP A 292 -8.38 -10.26 -9.20
N HIS A 293 -9.65 -10.68 -9.28
CA HIS A 293 -10.26 -11.60 -8.34
C HIS A 293 -9.51 -12.96 -8.31
N PRO A 294 -9.16 -13.52 -7.14
CA PRO A 294 -8.34 -14.74 -7.05
C PRO A 294 -8.91 -15.94 -7.81
N LEU A 295 -10.24 -16.13 -7.81
CA LEU A 295 -10.89 -17.23 -8.53
C LEU A 295 -10.87 -17.05 -10.06
N VAL A 296 -10.64 -15.82 -10.54
CA VAL A 296 -10.60 -15.44 -11.95
C VAL A 296 -9.16 -15.45 -12.46
N ARG A 297 -8.23 -14.74 -11.78
CA ARG A 297 -6.82 -14.59 -12.17
C ARG A 297 -5.95 -15.86 -12.06
N THR A 298 -6.54 -16.99 -11.71
CA THR A 298 -5.83 -18.26 -11.54
C THR A 298 -5.47 -18.89 -12.89
N ALA A 299 -4.21 -19.29 -13.08
CA ALA A 299 -3.72 -19.94 -14.30
C ALA A 299 -4.09 -21.44 -14.37
N VAL A 300 -5.38 -21.75 -14.26
CA VAL A 300 -5.93 -23.10 -14.39
C VAL A 300 -7.14 -23.07 -15.34
N PRO A 301 -7.19 -23.92 -16.38
CA PRO A 301 -8.32 -23.97 -17.30
C PRO A 301 -9.66 -24.17 -16.57
N LEU A 302 -10.71 -23.46 -16.99
CA LEU A 302 -12.04 -23.62 -16.42
C LEU A 302 -12.63 -24.96 -16.90
N THR A 303 -13.09 -25.78 -15.95
CA THR A 303 -13.83 -27.01 -16.23
C THR A 303 -15.20 -26.92 -15.57
N ASP A 304 -16.18 -27.70 -16.01
CA ASP A 304 -17.52 -27.67 -15.41
C ASP A 304 -17.51 -27.92 -13.89
N ARG A 305 -16.62 -28.82 -13.44
CA ARG A 305 -16.43 -29.08 -12.01
C ARG A 305 -15.90 -27.86 -11.27
N ILE A 306 -14.89 -27.18 -11.82
CA ILE A 306 -14.31 -25.97 -11.21
C ILE A 306 -15.34 -24.85 -11.21
N TRP A 307 -16.06 -24.68 -12.32
CA TRP A 307 -17.15 -23.70 -12.43
C TRP A 307 -18.19 -23.89 -11.33
N ASN A 308 -18.69 -25.11 -11.15
CA ASN A 308 -19.68 -25.41 -10.12
C ASN A 308 -19.18 -25.12 -8.69
N ASN A 309 -17.87 -25.25 -8.44
CA ASN A 309 -17.28 -24.92 -7.15
C ASN A 309 -17.14 -23.41 -6.90
N ILE A 310 -16.81 -22.64 -7.93
CA ILE A 310 -16.56 -21.19 -7.79
C ILE A 310 -17.82 -20.34 -8.01
N LYS A 311 -18.85 -20.89 -8.66
CA LYS A 311 -20.06 -20.17 -9.07
C LYS A 311 -20.71 -19.43 -7.91
N VAL A 312 -20.98 -20.10 -6.79
CA VAL A 312 -21.68 -19.48 -5.64
C VAL A 312 -20.87 -18.31 -5.08
N SER A 313 -19.58 -18.49 -4.88
CA SER A 313 -18.70 -17.42 -4.36
C SER A 313 -18.59 -16.23 -5.30
N LEU A 314 -18.59 -16.46 -6.62
CA LEU A 314 -18.62 -15.35 -7.59
C LEU A 314 -19.95 -14.60 -7.54
N LEU A 315 -21.08 -15.28 -7.42
CA LEU A 315 -22.40 -14.64 -7.31
C LEU A 315 -22.53 -13.79 -6.04
N GLU A 316 -22.04 -14.31 -4.91
CA GLU A 316 -21.97 -13.56 -3.65
C GLU A 316 -21.09 -12.31 -3.79
N TRP A 317 -19.93 -12.44 -4.44
CA TRP A 317 -19.04 -11.30 -4.70
C TRP A 317 -19.69 -10.24 -5.60
N PHE A 318 -20.38 -10.63 -6.68
CA PHE A 318 -21.09 -9.68 -7.55
C PHE A 318 -22.18 -8.92 -6.80
N HIS A 319 -22.95 -9.64 -6.00
CA HIS A 319 -23.99 -9.03 -5.18
C HIS A 319 -23.42 -8.04 -4.15
N GLU A 320 -22.28 -8.36 -3.54
CA GLU A 320 -21.56 -7.43 -2.65
C GLU A 320 -21.06 -6.19 -3.43
N GLN A 321 -20.53 -6.36 -4.65
CA GLN A 321 -20.12 -5.23 -5.49
C GLN A 321 -21.30 -4.34 -5.88
N ASP A 322 -22.45 -4.92 -6.21
CA ASP A 322 -23.68 -4.18 -6.48
C ASP A 322 -24.19 -3.45 -5.25
N ALA A 323 -24.13 -4.07 -4.07
CA ALA A 323 -24.46 -3.42 -2.81
C ALA A 323 -23.53 -2.22 -2.56
N ILE A 324 -22.22 -2.36 -2.75
CA ILE A 324 -21.26 -1.25 -2.62
C ILE A 324 -21.57 -0.13 -3.62
N ARG A 325 -21.85 -0.47 -4.88
CA ARG A 325 -22.21 0.50 -5.94
C ARG A 325 -23.48 1.27 -5.56
N LEU A 326 -24.52 0.58 -5.09
CA LEU A 326 -25.77 1.20 -4.66
C LEU A 326 -25.60 2.03 -3.38
N ALA A 327 -24.75 1.58 -2.44
CA ALA A 327 -24.40 2.34 -1.24
C ALA A 327 -23.69 3.65 -1.60
N ARG A 328 -22.72 3.60 -2.53
CA ARG A 328 -22.06 4.80 -3.09
C ARG A 328 -23.09 5.76 -3.68
N LEU A 329 -24.02 5.24 -4.48
CA LEU A 329 -25.05 6.05 -5.12
C LEU A 329 -25.99 6.69 -4.09
N ALA A 330 -26.48 5.93 -3.11
CA ALA A 330 -27.34 6.44 -2.04
C ALA A 330 -26.64 7.54 -1.21
N LEU A 331 -25.38 7.32 -0.82
CA LEU A 331 -24.59 8.31 -0.10
C LEU A 331 -24.31 9.56 -0.95
N LYS A 332 -24.01 9.39 -2.25
CA LYS A 332 -23.78 10.49 -3.19
C LYS A 332 -25.02 11.36 -3.34
N THR A 333 -26.19 10.76 -3.55
CA THR A 333 -27.48 11.46 -3.62
C THR A 333 -27.72 12.26 -2.34
N TYR A 334 -27.61 11.60 -1.18
CA TYR A 334 -27.81 12.27 0.11
C TYR A 334 -26.83 13.43 0.35
N LYS A 335 -25.55 13.25 -0.02
CA LYS A 335 -24.52 14.29 0.07
C LYS A 335 -24.86 15.51 -0.81
N ARG A 336 -25.43 15.32 -2.00
CA ARG A 336 -25.81 16.41 -2.91
C ARG A 336 -26.96 17.25 -2.35
N GLU A 337 -27.91 16.63 -1.67
CA GLU A 337 -29.04 17.29 -1.00
C GLU A 337 -28.61 18.04 0.27
N HIS A 338 -27.63 17.50 1.03
CA HIS A 338 -27.21 18.03 2.33
C HIS A 338 -25.85 18.74 2.29
N ARG A 339 -25.75 19.82 1.50
CA ARG A 339 -24.47 20.49 1.15
C ARG A 339 -23.69 21.06 2.33
N GLU A 340 -24.35 21.51 3.38
CA GLU A 340 -23.67 22.12 4.54
C GLU A 340 -23.39 21.11 5.66
N THR A 341 -23.86 19.87 5.50
CA THR A 341 -23.73 18.84 6.51
C THR A 341 -22.42 18.07 6.32
N LEU A 342 -21.71 17.88 7.43
CA LEU A 342 -20.57 16.98 7.55
C LEU A 342 -21.08 15.53 7.56
N LEU A 343 -20.61 14.74 6.59
CA LEU A 343 -21.06 13.39 6.31
C LEU A 343 -19.87 12.43 6.19
N PRO A 344 -20.06 11.13 6.46
CA PRO A 344 -19.01 10.12 6.41
C PRO A 344 -18.36 9.99 5.03
N CYS A 345 -17.14 9.44 4.97
CA CYS A 345 -16.60 8.91 3.72
C CYS A 345 -17.34 7.62 3.32
N ILE A 346 -17.06 7.07 2.14
CA ILE A 346 -17.72 5.83 1.72
C ILE A 346 -17.36 4.66 2.65
N GLN A 347 -16.12 4.58 3.11
CA GLN A 347 -15.68 3.50 3.99
C GLN A 347 -16.40 3.51 5.34
N ASP A 348 -16.53 4.68 5.97
CA ASP A 348 -17.32 4.84 7.19
C ASP A 348 -18.79 4.45 6.99
N PHE A 349 -19.35 4.80 5.82
CA PHE A 349 -20.73 4.47 5.49
C PHE A 349 -20.95 2.97 5.33
N LEU A 350 -20.03 2.27 4.65
CA LEU A 350 -20.09 0.81 4.48
C LEU A 350 -19.94 0.04 5.81
N GLU A 351 -19.31 0.66 6.81
CA GLU A 351 -19.10 0.09 8.14
C GLU A 351 -20.29 0.24 9.09
N ILE A 352 -21.26 1.10 8.75
CA ILE A 352 -22.50 1.22 9.52
C ILE A 352 -23.20 -0.14 9.54
N ALA A 353 -23.63 -0.59 10.73
CA ALA A 353 -24.10 -1.97 10.93
C ALA A 353 -25.28 -2.34 10.01
N GLU A 354 -26.20 -1.41 9.81
CA GLU A 354 -27.35 -1.52 8.92
C GLU A 354 -26.92 -1.65 7.46
N VAL A 355 -25.95 -0.84 7.01
CA VAL A 355 -25.42 -0.88 5.64
C VAL A 355 -24.66 -2.19 5.41
N ARG A 356 -23.80 -2.59 6.35
CA ARG A 356 -23.06 -3.86 6.31
C ARG A 356 -23.99 -5.07 6.26
N ALA A 357 -25.15 -5.01 6.93
CA ALA A 357 -26.14 -6.08 6.87
C ALA A 357 -26.71 -6.24 5.46
N VAL A 358 -26.89 -5.14 4.71
CA VAL A 358 -27.30 -5.16 3.30
C VAL A 358 -26.21 -5.79 2.43
N LEU A 359 -24.93 -5.41 2.62
CA LEU A 359 -23.80 -5.98 1.87
C LEU A 359 -23.67 -7.50 2.07
N LYS A 360 -23.98 -8.00 3.26
CA LYS A 360 -23.92 -9.43 3.59
C LYS A 360 -25.21 -10.19 3.32
N SER A 361 -26.21 -9.54 2.73
CA SER A 361 -27.46 -10.23 2.39
C SER A 361 -27.23 -11.26 1.29
N PRO A 362 -28.03 -12.35 1.21
CA PRO A 362 -27.86 -13.34 0.15
C PRO A 362 -28.08 -12.74 -1.24
N HIS A 363 -27.34 -13.23 -2.23
CA HIS A 363 -27.45 -12.77 -3.64
C HIS A 363 -28.84 -12.94 -4.27
N THR A 364 -29.74 -13.69 -3.64
CA THR A 364 -31.14 -13.86 -4.04
C THR A 364 -32.03 -12.67 -3.67
N VAL A 365 -31.55 -11.75 -2.82
CA VAL A 365 -32.30 -10.57 -2.39
C VAL A 365 -32.05 -9.42 -3.36
N PRO A 366 -33.08 -8.90 -4.06
CA PRO A 366 -32.90 -7.77 -4.96
C PRO A 366 -32.50 -6.52 -4.17
N LEU A 367 -31.49 -5.81 -4.67
CA LEU A 367 -30.98 -4.58 -4.06
C LEU A 367 -31.46 -3.34 -4.82
N SER A 368 -31.73 -2.28 -4.07
CA SER A 368 -32.01 -0.94 -4.59
C SER A 368 -31.44 0.11 -3.63
N GLN A 369 -31.48 1.40 -4.00
CA GLN A 369 -31.09 2.47 -3.05
C GLN A 369 -31.97 2.46 -1.78
N ALA A 370 -33.23 2.02 -1.88
CA ALA A 370 -34.13 1.94 -0.73
C ALA A 370 -33.75 0.80 0.24
N SER A 371 -32.93 -0.17 -0.18
CA SER A 371 -32.48 -1.27 0.66
C SER A 371 -31.63 -0.79 1.85
N PHE A 372 -31.03 0.40 1.77
CA PHE A 372 -30.24 1.00 2.86
C PHE A 372 -31.09 1.71 3.93
N GLY A 373 -32.42 1.74 3.78
CA GLY A 373 -33.33 2.28 4.78
C GLY A 373 -33.31 3.81 4.90
N ASP A 374 -33.51 4.31 6.13
CA ASP A 374 -33.60 5.74 6.41
C ASP A 374 -32.20 6.39 6.49
N MET A 375 -31.78 6.98 5.37
CA MET A 375 -30.50 7.68 5.27
C MET A 375 -30.36 8.84 6.28
N GLU A 376 -31.45 9.55 6.61
CA GLU A 376 -31.38 10.65 7.56
C GLU A 376 -31.07 10.15 8.97
N ALA A 377 -31.73 9.06 9.39
CA ALA A 377 -31.45 8.41 10.67
C ALA A 377 -30.01 7.89 10.73
N LEU A 378 -29.52 7.22 9.68
CA LEU A 378 -28.15 6.70 9.60
C LEU A 378 -27.11 7.83 9.74
N MET A 379 -27.29 8.93 8.99
CA MET A 379 -26.34 10.05 9.02
C MET A 379 -26.37 10.81 10.35
N LYS A 380 -27.56 10.98 10.96
CA LYS A 380 -27.69 11.55 12.31
C LYS A 380 -26.98 10.69 13.35
N ASN A 381 -27.15 9.37 13.28
CA ASN A 381 -26.55 8.45 14.24
C ASN A 381 -25.03 8.40 14.11
N TRP A 382 -24.51 8.34 12.88
CA TRP A 382 -23.07 8.43 12.62
C TRP A 382 -22.49 9.74 13.19
N ARG A 383 -23.12 10.89 12.89
CA ARG A 383 -22.64 12.19 13.36
C ARG A 383 -22.68 12.32 14.87
N LYS A 384 -23.71 11.77 15.52
CA LYS A 384 -23.82 11.69 16.98
C LYS A 384 -22.66 10.88 17.57
N ASN A 385 -22.37 9.69 17.01
CA ASN A 385 -21.26 8.85 17.46
C ASN A 385 -19.91 9.58 17.31
N ALA A 386 -19.64 10.16 16.14
CA ALA A 386 -18.40 10.92 15.90
C ALA A 386 -18.25 12.13 16.87
N SER A 387 -19.36 12.81 17.18
CA SER A 387 -19.37 13.89 18.18
C SER A 387 -19.08 13.40 19.60
N LEU A 388 -19.61 12.24 20.00
CA LEU A 388 -19.32 11.62 21.30
C LEU A 388 -17.85 11.18 21.40
N GLN A 389 -17.28 10.64 20.34
CA GLN A 389 -15.86 10.29 20.29
C GLN A 389 -14.98 11.54 20.44
N LEU A 390 -15.28 12.65 19.76
CA LEU A 390 -14.58 13.92 19.99
C LEU A 390 -14.75 14.44 21.42
N ALA A 391 -15.97 14.37 21.96
CA ALA A 391 -16.27 14.80 23.32
C ALA A 391 -15.51 13.98 24.36
N SER A 392 -15.18 12.71 24.06
CA SER A 392 -14.37 11.85 24.92
C SER A 392 -12.90 12.28 25.02
N LEU A 393 -12.39 13.03 24.03
CA LEU A 393 -11.02 13.58 24.03
C LEU A 393 -10.87 14.81 24.93
N LEU A 394 -11.98 15.39 25.40
CA LEU A 394 -11.95 16.56 26.27
C LEU A 394 -11.35 16.20 27.63
N LYS A 395 -10.17 16.74 27.92
CA LYS A 395 -9.56 16.68 29.27
C LYS A 395 -10.55 17.20 30.32
N PRO A 396 -10.78 16.49 31.43
CA PRO A 396 -11.68 16.95 32.48
C PRO A 396 -11.13 18.21 33.15
N ALA A 397 -11.99 19.21 33.30
CA ALA A 397 -11.70 20.41 34.08
C ALA A 397 -11.78 20.06 35.58
N ASN A 398 -10.65 19.65 36.15
CA ASN A 398 -10.45 19.30 37.56
C ASN A 398 -11.22 18.05 38.07
N ARG A 399 -10.49 17.17 38.77
CA ARG A 399 -11.06 16.02 39.49
C ARG A 399 -11.79 16.51 40.75
N THR A 400 -13.00 17.03 40.63
CA THR A 400 -13.90 17.17 41.77
C THR A 400 -14.90 16.02 41.76
N ASN A 401 -14.66 15.07 42.66
CA ASN A 401 -15.57 14.04 43.14
C ASN A 401 -16.42 13.28 42.10
N GLY A 402 -15.83 12.22 41.53
CA GLY A 402 -16.48 10.91 41.30
C GLY A 402 -17.73 10.80 40.40
N LYS A 403 -18.33 11.89 39.92
CA LYS A 403 -19.47 11.85 39.00
C LYS A 403 -18.96 11.85 37.56
N CYS A 404 -19.27 10.78 36.82
CA CYS A 404 -19.07 10.73 35.39
C CYS A 404 -19.93 11.83 34.75
N GLU A 405 -19.29 12.78 34.07
CA GLU A 405 -19.98 13.84 33.36
C GLU A 405 -20.89 13.24 32.28
N SER A 406 -22.17 13.66 32.25
CA SER A 406 -23.13 13.16 31.26
C SER A 406 -22.69 13.50 29.83
N ASP A 407 -23.01 12.63 28.87
CA ASP A 407 -22.68 12.86 27.46
C ASP A 407 -23.19 14.19 26.92
N GLU A 408 -24.37 14.64 27.37
CA GLU A 408 -24.93 15.93 26.97
C GLU A 408 -24.07 17.12 27.47
N ALA A 409 -23.55 17.04 28.69
CA ALA A 409 -22.66 18.07 29.23
C ALA A 409 -21.32 18.12 28.46
N ARG A 410 -20.75 16.96 28.10
CA ARG A 410 -19.53 16.90 27.27
C ARG A 410 -19.78 17.47 25.87
N LEU A 411 -20.92 17.17 25.26
CA LEU A 411 -21.30 17.73 23.95
C LEU A 411 -21.53 19.25 24.01
N LYS A 412 -22.05 19.79 25.13
CA LYS A 412 -22.14 21.24 25.34
C LYS A 412 -20.74 21.88 25.39
N LYS A 413 -19.82 21.29 26.17
CA LYS A 413 -18.42 21.72 26.21
C LYS A 413 -17.73 21.65 24.85
N LEU A 414 -17.99 20.59 24.07
CA LEU A 414 -17.43 20.41 22.73
C LEU A 414 -17.74 21.59 21.79
N ARG A 415 -18.90 22.24 21.97
CA ARG A 415 -19.35 23.36 21.11
C ARG A 415 -18.80 24.72 21.52
N LEU A 416 -18.18 24.85 22.70
CA LEU A 416 -17.66 26.13 23.18
C LEU A 416 -16.55 26.66 22.26
N ALA A 417 -16.50 27.98 22.09
CA ALA A 417 -15.43 28.64 21.34
C ALA A 417 -14.05 28.38 21.98
N THR A 418 -14.01 28.20 23.30
CA THR A 418 -12.77 27.87 24.03
C THR A 418 -12.30 26.42 23.84
N THR A 419 -13.10 25.55 23.24
CA THR A 419 -12.73 24.16 22.97
C THR A 419 -11.98 24.05 21.65
N VAL A 420 -10.65 23.98 21.76
CA VAL A 420 -9.72 23.99 20.63
C VAL A 420 -9.02 22.64 20.49
N PHE A 421 -8.89 22.14 19.27
CA PHE A 421 -8.16 20.92 18.95
C PHE A 421 -6.93 21.19 18.08
N SER A 422 -5.84 20.46 18.32
CA SER A 422 -4.68 20.34 17.44
C SER A 422 -4.58 18.93 16.88
N CYS A 423 -3.84 18.74 15.77
CA CYS A 423 -3.56 17.43 15.19
C CYS A 423 -2.09 17.07 15.37
N SER A 424 -1.79 15.96 16.06
CA SER A 424 -0.41 15.55 16.31
C SER A 424 0.39 15.21 15.04
N SER A 425 -0.28 14.76 13.98
CA SER A 425 0.37 14.44 12.70
C SER A 425 0.79 15.71 11.96
N CYS A 426 -0.07 16.73 11.94
CA CYS A 426 0.20 18.01 11.27
C CYS A 426 1.17 18.89 12.07
N SER A 427 1.17 18.78 13.41
CA SER A 427 2.13 19.49 14.26
C SER A 427 3.58 19.05 14.05
N ILE A 428 3.83 17.87 13.46
CA ILE A 428 5.19 17.38 13.15
C ILE A 428 5.70 17.91 11.80
N THR A 429 4.80 18.23 10.87
CA THR A 429 5.14 18.60 9.48
C THR A 429 5.21 20.10 9.22
N SER A 430 4.89 20.97 10.19
CA SER A 430 4.76 22.42 10.00
C SER A 430 6.08 23.21 9.85
N TYR A 431 7.13 22.61 9.28
CA TYR A 431 8.36 23.32 8.89
C TYR A 431 8.76 22.96 7.46
N ASN A 432 7.88 23.23 6.48
CA ASN A 432 8.25 23.18 5.07
C ASN A 432 7.76 24.44 4.31
N PRO A 433 8.62 25.46 4.12
CA PRO A 433 8.26 26.72 3.46
C PRO A 433 8.00 26.61 1.94
N LYS A 434 7.91 25.40 1.37
CA LYS A 434 7.76 25.16 -0.07
C LYS A 434 6.36 24.70 -0.53
N HIS A 435 5.43 24.46 0.39
CA HIS A 435 4.06 24.06 0.04
C HIS A 435 3.04 25.08 0.59
N PRO A 436 2.56 26.04 -0.23
CA PRO A 436 1.57 27.05 0.18
C PRO A 436 0.17 26.48 0.49
N PHE A 437 -0.04 25.17 0.31
CA PHE A 437 -1.28 24.46 0.67
C PHE A 437 -1.15 23.65 1.97
N ASP A 438 0.06 23.53 2.54
CA ASP A 438 0.27 22.93 3.86
C ASP A 438 -0.11 23.98 4.91
N THR A 439 -1.37 23.98 5.30
CA THR A 439 -1.89 24.87 6.34
C THR A 439 -1.12 24.64 7.65
N HIS A 440 -0.45 25.69 8.14
CA HIS A 440 0.06 25.85 9.51
C HIS A 440 -0.86 25.11 10.48
N ALA A 441 -0.32 24.27 11.38
CA ALA A 441 -1.08 23.39 12.26
C ALA A 441 -2.35 24.09 12.81
N VAL A 442 -3.48 23.85 12.14
CA VAL A 442 -4.67 24.68 12.32
C VAL A 442 -5.28 24.26 13.63
N HIS A 443 -5.37 25.18 14.56
CA HIS A 443 -6.18 25.02 15.74
C HIS A 443 -7.64 25.00 15.31
N MET A 444 -8.33 23.88 15.53
CA MET A 444 -9.64 23.58 14.98
C MET A 444 -10.71 23.56 16.04
N HIS A 445 -11.95 23.84 15.62
CA HIS A 445 -13.11 23.84 16.49
C HIS A 445 -14.15 22.85 15.96
N TYR A 446 -15.04 22.40 16.84
CA TYR A 446 -16.25 21.71 16.43
C TYR A 446 -17.18 22.66 15.63
N PRO A 447 -17.88 22.18 14.57
CA PRO A 447 -17.84 20.81 14.05
C PRO A 447 -16.76 20.57 12.98
N TRP A 448 -16.07 21.62 12.53
CA TRP A 448 -15.08 21.58 11.44
C TRP A 448 -13.91 20.61 11.68
N VAL A 449 -13.51 20.41 12.94
CA VAL A 449 -12.48 19.42 13.31
C VAL A 449 -12.82 17.99 12.85
N MET A 450 -14.10 17.66 12.71
CA MET A 450 -14.54 16.34 12.19
C MET A 450 -14.12 16.09 10.74
N ALA A 451 -13.84 17.16 9.99
CA ALA A 451 -13.48 17.10 8.58
C ALA A 451 -11.98 17.15 8.33
N HIS A 452 -11.16 17.13 9.38
CA HIS A 452 -9.72 17.23 9.26
C HIS A 452 -9.15 16.03 8.46
N PRO A 453 -8.27 16.24 7.47
CA PRO A 453 -7.76 15.15 6.61
C PRO A 453 -7.12 13.99 7.38
N CYS A 454 -6.36 14.25 8.45
CA CYS A 454 -5.77 13.15 9.24
C CYS A 454 -6.80 12.32 10.02
N VAL A 455 -8.02 12.83 10.22
CA VAL A 455 -9.11 12.11 10.89
C VAL A 455 -9.93 11.33 9.87
N ARG A 456 -10.10 11.87 8.67
CA ARG A 456 -10.77 11.22 7.53
C ARG A 456 -9.86 10.29 6.75
N ASN A 457 -8.56 10.35 7.03
CA ASN A 457 -7.49 9.62 6.37
C ASN A 457 -7.45 9.85 4.84
N ASP A 458 -7.88 11.05 4.41
CA ASP A 458 -7.69 11.57 3.06
C ASP A 458 -6.18 11.91 2.92
N ASP A 459 -5.41 11.01 2.31
CA ASP A 459 -3.99 11.14 1.93
C ASP A 459 -3.10 11.96 2.88
N CYS A 460 -2.72 11.37 4.03
CA CYS A 460 -1.46 11.75 4.64
C CYS A 460 -0.33 11.10 3.84
N ILE A 461 0.30 11.86 2.93
CA ILE A 461 1.63 11.83 2.23
C ILE A 461 2.50 10.53 2.26
N TRP A 462 2.31 9.63 3.20
CA TRP A 462 2.95 8.33 3.34
C TRP A 462 2.02 7.23 2.81
N GLY A 463 2.24 6.86 1.55
CA GLY A 463 1.58 5.73 0.91
C GLY A 463 1.69 4.46 1.74
N GLU A 464 0.55 4.02 2.27
CA GLU A 464 0.24 2.61 2.54
C GLU A 464 -1.26 2.44 2.30
N GLU A 465 -1.56 1.71 1.24
CA GLU A 465 -2.89 1.36 0.73
C GLU A 465 -3.71 0.63 1.80
N SER A 466 -4.44 1.39 2.61
CA SER A 466 -5.67 0.92 3.23
C SER A 466 -6.51 2.13 3.58
N ALA A 467 -7.71 2.20 3.04
CA ALA A 467 -8.68 3.22 3.39
C ALA A 467 -9.06 3.02 4.87
N LYS A 468 -8.57 3.91 5.76
CA LYS A 468 -8.87 3.84 7.19
C LYS A 468 -10.19 4.57 7.48
N LEU A 469 -10.89 4.06 8.49
CA LEU A 469 -12.11 4.65 9.01
C LEU A 469 -11.82 5.96 9.74
N TRP A 470 -12.86 6.78 9.91
CA TRP A 470 -12.80 8.01 10.67
C TRP A 470 -12.32 7.74 12.09
N ASP A 471 -11.19 8.36 12.46
CA ASP A 471 -10.56 8.16 13.76
C ASP A 471 -10.03 9.49 14.33
N PRO A 472 -10.58 9.99 15.45
CA PRO A 472 -10.15 11.23 16.06
C PRO A 472 -8.92 11.06 16.96
N SER A 473 -8.31 9.87 17.06
CA SER A 473 -7.17 9.58 17.95
C SER A 473 -5.96 10.49 17.76
N VAL A 474 -5.77 11.03 16.55
CA VAL A 474 -4.70 11.99 16.21
C VAL A 474 -4.95 13.40 16.75
N LEU A 475 -6.15 13.68 17.25
CA LEU A 475 -6.53 14.99 17.76
C LEU A 475 -6.20 15.14 19.25
N ARG A 476 -5.84 16.36 19.65
CA ARG A 476 -5.56 16.70 21.04
C ARG A 476 -6.35 17.94 21.46
N HIS A 477 -6.98 17.87 22.64
CA HIS A 477 -7.64 19.03 23.24
C HIS A 477 -6.61 20.00 23.83
N GLU A 478 -6.55 21.22 23.28
CA GLU A 478 -5.64 22.31 23.63
C GLU A 478 -6.24 23.29 24.63
N VAL A 479 -6.38 22.84 25.88
CA VAL A 479 -6.96 23.63 26.99
C VAL A 479 -6.29 24.99 27.15
N LYS A 480 -4.96 25.07 26.98
CA LYS A 480 -4.20 26.31 27.16
C LYS A 480 -4.61 27.36 26.13
N ILE A 481 -4.75 26.97 24.87
CA ILE A 481 -5.04 27.88 23.75
C ILE A 481 -6.43 28.49 23.91
N GLY A 482 -7.42 27.70 24.33
CA GLY A 482 -8.73 28.21 24.68
C GLY A 482 -8.69 29.33 25.73
N HIS A 483 -7.79 29.22 26.71
CA HIS A 483 -7.69 30.19 27.81
C HIS A 483 -6.76 31.38 27.52
N THR A 484 -5.66 31.17 26.79
CA THR A 484 -4.64 32.22 26.56
C THR A 484 -4.85 32.98 25.26
N ILE A 485 -5.53 32.38 24.28
CA ILE A 485 -5.71 32.96 22.95
C ILE A 485 -7.18 33.29 22.68
N VAL A 486 -8.08 32.32 22.83
CA VAL A 486 -9.49 32.53 22.47
C VAL A 486 -10.21 33.41 23.49
N LYS A 487 -9.97 33.20 24.79
CA LYS A 487 -10.61 34.01 25.83
C LYS A 487 -10.41 35.53 25.66
N PRO A 488 -9.20 36.07 25.42
CA PRO A 488 -9.05 37.50 25.14
C PRO A 488 -9.85 38.03 23.94
N ILE A 489 -10.05 37.21 22.90
CA ILE A 489 -10.89 37.55 21.74
C ILE A 489 -12.37 37.65 22.14
N LEU A 490 -12.83 36.74 23.02
CA LEU A 490 -14.18 36.77 23.58
C LEU A 490 -14.38 37.96 24.51
N ASP A 491 -13.40 38.26 25.35
CA ASP A 491 -13.41 39.41 26.27
C ASP A 491 -13.53 40.73 25.46
N ALA A 492 -12.83 40.85 24.32
CA ALA A 492 -12.97 41.99 23.39
C ALA A 492 -14.35 42.10 22.71
N CYS A 493 -15.17 41.06 22.80
CA CYS A 493 -16.55 41.05 22.31
C CYS A 493 -17.60 41.17 23.43
N ASP A 494 -17.17 41.31 24.68
CA ASP A 494 -18.04 41.22 25.87
C ASP A 494 -18.81 39.88 25.97
N LEU A 495 -18.19 38.77 25.52
CA LEU A 495 -18.80 37.43 25.50
C LEU A 495 -18.20 36.50 26.56
N SER A 496 -19.04 35.63 27.14
CA SER A 496 -18.61 34.70 28.20
C SER A 496 -17.89 33.45 27.63
N PRO A 497 -16.65 33.16 28.09
CA PRO A 497 -15.91 31.96 27.66
C PRO A 497 -16.54 30.61 28.05
N GLN A 498 -17.50 30.61 28.97
CA GLN A 498 -18.14 29.40 29.51
C GLN A 498 -19.39 28.99 28.73
N THR A 499 -20.00 29.91 27.98
CA THR A 499 -21.27 29.67 27.28
C THR A 499 -21.16 29.90 25.78
N THR A 500 -20.26 30.78 25.34
CA THR A 500 -20.17 31.16 23.94
C THR A 500 -19.66 30.02 23.07
N THR A 501 -20.41 29.72 22.00
CA THR A 501 -20.09 28.64 21.06
C THR A 501 -19.23 29.12 19.89
N SER A 502 -18.50 28.21 19.25
CA SER A 502 -17.75 28.52 18.02
C SER A 502 -18.68 29.00 16.89
N ALA A 503 -19.90 28.47 16.82
CA ALA A 503 -20.91 28.86 15.85
C ALA A 503 -21.45 30.28 16.10
N GLU A 504 -21.62 30.69 17.36
CA GLU A 504 -21.97 32.06 17.73
C GLU A 504 -20.88 33.05 17.32
N MET A 505 -19.59 32.70 17.49
CA MET A 505 -18.46 33.52 17.03
C MET A 505 -18.39 33.61 15.50
N ASP A 506 -18.61 32.49 14.80
CA ASP A 506 -18.71 32.47 13.33
C ASP A 506 -19.85 33.37 12.83
N ALA A 507 -21.00 33.36 13.52
CA ALA A 507 -22.17 34.18 13.17
C ALA A 507 -22.00 35.66 13.50
N LEU A 508 -21.34 35.99 14.62
CA LEU A 508 -21.03 37.37 15.00
C LEU A 508 -20.15 38.06 13.94
N ASN A 509 -19.22 37.29 13.34
CA ASN A 509 -18.35 37.75 12.25
C ASN A 509 -17.65 39.08 12.57
N ALA A 510 -17.22 39.26 13.83
CA ALA A 510 -16.51 40.44 14.28
C ALA A 510 -15.12 40.58 13.61
N ARG A 511 -14.59 41.81 13.63
CA ARG A 511 -13.28 42.18 13.08
C ARG A 511 -12.38 42.70 14.19
N PHE A 512 -11.12 42.28 14.18
CA PHE A 512 -10.16 42.51 15.25
C PHE A 512 -8.86 43.09 14.73
N ILE A 513 -8.24 43.95 15.54
CA ILE A 513 -6.87 44.42 15.36
C ILE A 513 -6.04 43.98 16.57
N CYS A 514 -4.82 43.50 16.32
CA CYS A 514 -3.87 43.18 17.39
C CYS A 514 -3.28 44.47 17.95
N VAL A 515 -3.57 44.79 19.21
CA VAL A 515 -3.11 46.02 19.87
C VAL A 515 -1.58 46.00 20.00
N ASN A 516 -1.00 44.85 20.32
CA ASN A 516 0.46 44.73 20.45
C ASN A 516 1.21 44.99 19.15
N CYS A 517 0.64 44.65 17.98
CA CYS A 517 1.25 44.92 16.68
C CYS A 517 1.01 46.36 16.22
N LYS A 518 -0.09 46.98 16.65
CA LYS A 518 -0.37 48.40 16.45
C LYS A 518 0.62 49.28 17.23
N ASP A 519 0.96 48.86 18.45
CA ASP A 519 1.84 49.61 19.38
C ASP A 519 3.31 49.18 19.31
N GLY A 520 3.61 48.04 18.69
CA GLY A 520 4.97 47.53 18.52
C GLY A 520 5.69 48.32 17.42
N GLU A 521 6.96 48.68 17.65
CA GLU A 521 7.82 49.35 16.68
C GLU A 521 8.00 48.50 15.41
N LEU A 522 7.03 48.54 14.49
CA LEU A 522 7.15 48.14 13.09
C LEU A 522 7.12 49.40 12.20
N ALA A 523 7.75 50.47 12.69
CA ALA A 523 8.14 51.66 11.92
C ALA A 523 9.51 51.49 11.24
N SER A 524 10.05 50.27 11.15
CA SER A 524 11.37 50.03 10.57
C SER A 524 11.40 48.75 9.74
N LEU A 525 11.02 48.87 8.46
CA LEU A 525 11.66 48.31 7.26
C LEU A 525 10.61 48.19 6.12
N GLU A 526 10.49 49.26 5.33
CA GLU A 526 10.06 49.31 3.91
C GLU A 526 8.66 48.79 3.51
N LEU A 527 7.77 48.48 4.45
CA LEU A 527 6.35 48.20 4.19
C LEU A 527 5.47 49.22 4.95
N GLU A 528 5.56 50.47 4.54
CA GLU A 528 4.77 51.58 5.09
C GLU A 528 3.27 51.42 4.74
N ASP A 529 2.43 51.74 5.73
CA ASP A 529 1.00 52.05 5.66
C ASP A 529 -0.02 50.94 5.45
N PHE A 530 0.00 49.83 6.21
CA PHE A 530 -1.20 49.00 6.32
C PHE A 530 -1.51 48.45 7.72
N ILE A 531 -2.80 48.46 8.07
CA ILE A 531 -3.36 47.77 9.24
C ILE A 531 -3.97 46.44 8.77
N VAL A 532 -3.57 45.35 9.42
CA VAL A 532 -4.16 44.03 9.18
C VAL A 532 -5.39 43.85 10.06
N VAL A 533 -6.52 43.55 9.44
CA VAL A 533 -7.78 43.25 10.10
C VAL A 533 -8.07 41.76 10.04
N TYR A 534 -8.26 41.17 11.21
CA TYR A 534 -8.44 39.75 11.41
C TYR A 534 -9.92 39.39 11.66
N THR A 535 -10.32 38.19 11.26
CA THR A 535 -11.50 37.53 11.81
C THR A 535 -11.14 36.89 13.16
N TRP A 536 -12.10 36.37 13.91
CA TRP A 536 -11.77 35.67 15.16
C TRP A 536 -10.88 34.43 14.95
N ARG A 537 -10.97 33.77 13.77
CA ARG A 537 -10.16 32.59 13.45
C ARG A 537 -8.74 32.97 13.02
N THR A 538 -8.59 33.98 12.17
CA THR A 538 -7.25 34.47 11.78
C THR A 538 -6.58 35.24 12.91
N ALA A 539 -7.34 35.88 13.81
CA ALA A 539 -6.83 36.44 15.05
C ALA A 539 -6.19 35.37 15.94
N MET A 540 -6.83 34.21 16.08
CA MET A 540 -6.27 33.09 16.83
C MET A 540 -4.96 32.57 16.18
N VAL A 541 -4.91 32.47 14.85
CA VAL A 541 -3.68 32.09 14.12
C VAL A 541 -2.58 33.13 14.38
N HIS A 542 -2.89 34.42 14.19
CA HIS A 542 -1.96 35.51 14.46
C HIS A 542 -1.42 35.48 15.90
N ALA A 543 -2.26 35.26 16.92
CA ALA A 543 -1.81 35.19 18.31
C ALA A 543 -0.75 34.11 18.59
N LEU A 544 -0.73 33.02 17.81
CA LEU A 544 0.27 31.96 17.93
C LEU A 544 1.63 32.40 17.38
N ASP A 545 1.63 33.19 16.31
CA ASP A 545 2.83 33.62 15.59
C ASP A 545 3.25 35.07 15.92
N CYS A 546 2.46 35.78 16.73
CA CYS A 546 2.69 37.17 17.08
C CYS A 546 3.98 37.35 17.88
N GLN A 547 4.94 38.06 17.30
CA GLN A 547 6.26 38.33 17.91
C GLN A 547 6.18 39.26 19.14
N TYR A 548 5.06 39.96 19.32
CA TYR A 548 4.83 40.92 20.40
C TYR A 548 3.92 40.38 21.53
N ASN A 549 3.60 39.08 21.52
CA ASN A 549 2.68 38.47 22.49
C ASN A 549 3.25 38.30 23.91
N GLY A 550 4.47 38.76 24.20
CA GLY A 550 5.13 38.64 25.50
C GLY A 550 4.38 39.28 26.67
N LYS A 551 3.43 40.20 26.39
CA LYS A 551 2.52 40.83 27.39
C LYS A 551 1.12 40.18 27.44
N GLY A 552 0.89 39.10 26.70
CA GLY A 552 -0.43 38.49 26.49
C GLY A 552 -1.08 38.95 25.19
N ASN A 553 -2.21 38.33 24.82
CA ASN A 553 -2.96 38.66 23.60
C ASN A 553 -4.01 39.73 23.90
N THR A 554 -3.90 40.89 23.27
CA THR A 554 -4.82 42.04 23.43
C THR A 554 -5.43 42.39 22.08
N TRP A 555 -6.75 42.46 22.05
CA TRP A 555 -7.53 42.64 20.82
C TRP A 555 -8.44 43.85 20.92
N GLU A 556 -8.45 44.67 19.87
CA GLU A 556 -9.40 45.76 19.68
C GLU A 556 -10.48 45.30 18.69
N ARG A 557 -11.74 45.28 19.11
CA ARG A 557 -12.89 44.95 18.23
C ARG A 557 -13.32 46.22 17.48
N LEU A 558 -13.40 46.12 16.16
CA LEU A 558 -13.87 47.22 15.31
C LEU A 558 -15.40 47.41 15.42
N SER A 559 -15.84 48.66 15.41
CA SER A 559 -17.25 49.03 15.55
C SER A 559 -18.05 48.75 14.27
N GLU A 560 -19.35 48.50 14.39
CA GLU A 560 -20.22 48.34 13.21
C GLU A 560 -20.42 49.65 12.40
N ALA A 561 -20.03 50.80 12.97
CA ALA A 561 -20.22 52.12 12.39
C ALA A 561 -19.07 52.55 11.46
N ASP A 562 -17.95 51.84 11.50
CA ASP A 562 -16.83 52.12 10.61
C ASP A 562 -17.11 51.62 9.19
N THR A 563 -17.74 52.48 8.38
CA THR A 563 -18.06 52.23 6.96
C THR A 563 -16.83 51.95 6.09
N ARG A 564 -15.64 52.42 6.49
CA ARG A 564 -14.32 52.10 5.90
C ARG A 564 -13.92 50.61 6.03
N PHE A 565 -14.49 49.89 7.01
CA PHE A 565 -14.15 48.50 7.31
C PHE A 565 -15.18 47.48 6.78
N GLY A 566 -16.25 47.94 6.12
CA GLY A 566 -17.17 47.14 5.28
C GLY A 566 -17.88 45.97 5.99
N ARG A 567 -19.14 46.19 6.42
CA ARG A 567 -20.02 45.09 6.89
C ARG A 567 -20.26 44.07 5.78
N VAL A 568 -20.14 42.77 6.10
CA VAL A 568 -20.84 41.56 5.57
C VAL A 568 -20.86 41.30 4.04
N ALA A 569 -20.86 42.31 3.17
CA ALA A 569 -20.88 42.18 1.71
C ALA A 569 -19.50 41.82 1.13
N ASP A 570 -18.40 42.32 1.71
CA ASP A 570 -17.03 42.04 1.22
C ASP A 570 -16.57 40.62 1.55
N SER A 571 -16.96 40.05 2.69
CA SER A 571 -16.46 38.73 3.12
C SER A 571 -16.84 37.58 2.19
N LYS A 572 -18.04 37.61 1.60
CA LYS A 572 -18.42 36.61 0.59
C LYS A 572 -17.58 36.74 -0.69
N ARG A 573 -17.17 37.96 -1.05
CA ARG A 573 -16.33 38.23 -2.22
C ARG A 573 -14.89 37.83 -1.97
N GLU A 574 -14.36 38.14 -0.80
CA GLU A 574 -13.02 37.75 -0.35
C GLU A 574 -12.90 36.22 -0.28
N GLU A 575 -13.86 35.55 0.36
CA GLU A 575 -13.88 34.09 0.47
C GLU A 575 -14.02 33.38 -0.87
N ALA A 576 -14.70 33.99 -1.86
CA ALA A 576 -14.89 33.42 -3.19
C ALA A 576 -13.56 33.21 -3.94
N GLY A 577 -12.53 34.02 -3.64
CA GLY A 577 -11.19 33.92 -4.21
C GLY A 577 -10.29 32.88 -3.55
N ILE A 578 -10.72 32.27 -2.43
CA ILE A 578 -9.92 31.31 -1.67
C ILE A 578 -10.18 29.89 -2.20
N HIS A 579 -9.12 29.07 -2.23
CA HIS A 579 -9.22 27.65 -2.55
C HIS A 579 -9.87 26.91 -1.37
N GLN A 580 -11.20 26.94 -1.30
CA GLN A 580 -11.99 26.28 -0.25
C GLN A 580 -13.37 25.79 -0.73
N TRP A 581 -13.66 25.92 -2.01
CA TRP A 581 -14.94 25.57 -2.61
C TRP A 581 -14.84 24.28 -3.43
N GLY A 582 -15.94 23.52 -3.46
CA GLY A 582 -16.10 22.32 -4.27
C GLY A 582 -17.33 22.40 -5.16
N CYS A 583 -17.31 21.65 -6.26
CA CYS A 583 -18.43 21.44 -7.17
C CYS A 583 -19.48 20.52 -6.53
N THR A 584 -20.73 20.98 -6.45
CA THR A 584 -21.85 20.19 -5.90
C THR A 584 -22.10 18.90 -6.70
N LEU A 585 -21.89 18.92 -8.02
CA LEU A 585 -22.12 17.74 -8.88
C LEU A 585 -21.05 16.67 -8.69
N CYS A 586 -19.80 17.07 -8.46
CA CYS A 586 -18.72 16.14 -8.12
C CYS A 586 -18.70 15.75 -6.63
N ARG A 587 -19.65 16.23 -5.80
CA ARG A 587 -19.70 15.87 -4.38
C ARG A 587 -20.12 14.41 -4.22
N GLY A 588 -19.37 13.64 -3.43
CA GLY A 588 -19.65 12.22 -3.19
C GLY A 588 -19.01 11.26 -4.20
N LEU A 589 -18.05 11.73 -5.02
CA LEU A 589 -17.12 10.85 -5.71
C LEU A 589 -16.10 10.26 -4.71
N ASP A 590 -15.50 9.12 -5.07
CA ASP A 590 -14.53 8.40 -4.21
C ASP A 590 -13.28 9.24 -3.91
N VAL A 591 -12.95 10.21 -4.78
CA VAL A 591 -11.89 11.20 -4.56
C VAL A 591 -12.52 12.53 -4.13
N GLU A 592 -12.18 13.00 -2.93
CA GLU A 592 -12.61 14.33 -2.49
C GLU A 592 -11.95 15.40 -3.38
N GLN A 593 -12.75 16.35 -3.85
CA GLN A 593 -12.25 17.36 -4.77
C GLN A 593 -11.16 18.23 -4.13
N SER A 594 -10.14 18.51 -4.94
CA SER A 594 -9.18 19.56 -4.62
C SER A 594 -9.93 20.88 -4.40
N PRO A 595 -9.55 21.64 -3.37
CA PRO A 595 -10.17 22.93 -3.11
C PRO A 595 -9.97 23.88 -4.29
N MET A 596 -11.06 24.52 -4.71
CA MET A 596 -11.11 25.47 -5.82
C MET A 596 -11.61 26.84 -5.35
N THR A 597 -11.40 27.88 -6.15
CA THR A 597 -12.08 29.17 -6.01
C THR A 597 -13.48 29.08 -6.61
N VAL A 598 -14.40 29.99 -6.26
CA VAL A 598 -15.75 30.01 -6.84
C VAL A 598 -15.69 30.13 -8.37
N SER A 599 -14.80 30.97 -8.90
CA SER A 599 -14.59 31.12 -10.36
C SER A 599 -14.14 29.82 -11.02
N ALA A 600 -13.23 29.08 -10.38
CA ALA A 600 -12.76 27.80 -10.88
C ALA A 600 -13.88 26.73 -10.84
N VAL A 601 -14.70 26.68 -9.78
CA VAL A 601 -15.85 25.76 -9.71
C VAL A 601 -16.85 26.06 -10.83
N THR A 602 -17.18 27.34 -11.07
CA THR A 602 -18.11 27.73 -12.15
C THR A 602 -17.58 27.30 -13.52
N SER A 603 -16.27 27.44 -13.75
CA SER A 603 -15.61 27.03 -15.01
C SER A 603 -15.57 25.51 -15.16
N HIS A 604 -15.33 24.78 -14.06
CA HIS A 604 -15.39 23.32 -14.02
C HIS A 604 -16.78 22.82 -14.36
N ILE A 605 -17.85 23.39 -13.78
CA ILE A 605 -19.23 23.00 -14.06
C ILE A 605 -19.58 23.25 -15.53
N ALA A 606 -19.21 24.43 -16.07
CA ALA A 606 -19.47 24.79 -17.45
C ALA A 606 -18.75 23.88 -18.48
N SER A 607 -17.63 23.26 -18.09
CA SER A 607 -16.84 22.40 -18.98
C SER A 607 -17.18 20.91 -18.84
N GLN A 608 -17.32 20.41 -17.60
CA GLN A 608 -17.44 19.00 -17.27
C GLN A 608 -18.90 18.52 -17.07
N HIS A 609 -19.84 19.42 -16.78
CA HIS A 609 -21.24 19.07 -16.47
C HIS A 609 -22.25 19.74 -17.42
N ARG A 610 -21.91 19.81 -18.71
CA ARG A 610 -22.80 20.41 -19.72
C ARG A 610 -24.08 19.57 -19.89
N GLY A 611 -25.24 20.17 -19.62
CA GLY A 611 -26.55 19.57 -19.85
C GLY A 611 -27.23 18.96 -18.63
N GLU A 612 -26.62 18.98 -17.44
CA GLU A 612 -27.28 18.57 -16.19
C GLU A 612 -28.19 19.71 -15.65
N GLU A 613 -29.47 19.44 -15.37
CA GLU A 613 -30.39 20.40 -14.74
C GLU A 613 -29.87 20.79 -13.34
N ASN A 614 -29.71 22.10 -13.10
CA ASN A 614 -29.01 22.65 -11.94
C ASN A 614 -29.94 23.50 -11.06
N PRO A 615 -30.60 22.92 -10.04
CA PRO A 615 -31.39 23.68 -9.09
C PRO A 615 -30.45 24.34 -8.07
N ALA A 616 -30.36 25.68 -8.14
CA ALA A 616 -29.78 26.64 -7.20
C ALA A 616 -28.61 26.13 -6.29
N GLY A 617 -27.39 26.63 -6.54
CA GLY A 617 -26.19 26.50 -5.66
C GLY A 617 -25.07 25.65 -6.29
N GLN A 618 -24.30 26.32 -7.15
CA GLN A 618 -23.26 25.73 -8.00
C GLN A 618 -22.08 25.14 -7.21
N TYR A 619 -21.81 25.64 -6.02
CA TYR A 619 -20.66 25.27 -5.22
C TYR A 619 -21.04 25.12 -3.74
N TYR A 620 -20.22 24.39 -3.00
CA TYR A 620 -20.32 24.28 -1.55
C TYR A 620 -18.95 24.53 -0.92
N ARG A 621 -18.92 25.02 0.31
CA ARG A 621 -17.67 25.15 1.07
C ARG A 621 -17.23 23.76 1.52
N LEU A 622 -15.98 23.41 1.22
CA LEU A 622 -15.38 22.18 1.70
C LEU A 622 -15.28 22.21 3.22
N ALA A 623 -15.70 21.11 3.82
CA ALA A 623 -15.79 20.89 5.25
C ALA A 623 -14.48 21.12 6.02
N ARG A 624 -13.31 20.98 5.38
CA ARG A 624 -12.01 21.21 6.02
C ARG A 624 -11.65 22.70 6.16
N PHE A 625 -12.42 23.61 5.56
CA PHE A 625 -12.20 25.06 5.63
C PHE A 625 -13.35 25.73 6.39
N PRO A 626 -13.15 26.14 7.66
CA PRO A 626 -14.15 26.90 8.39
C PRO A 626 -14.33 28.31 7.79
N PRO A 627 -15.49 28.97 7.99
CA PRO A 627 -15.71 30.34 7.52
C PRO A 627 -14.77 31.33 8.20
N GLY A 628 -14.42 32.41 7.52
CA GLY A 628 -13.60 33.49 8.09
C GLY A 628 -12.09 33.24 8.09
N MET A 629 -11.56 32.25 7.37
CA MET A 629 -10.11 32.02 7.26
C MET A 629 -9.42 32.97 6.26
N PHE A 630 -9.54 34.28 6.48
CA PHE A 630 -8.89 35.32 5.66
C PHE A 630 -8.56 36.57 6.49
N GLU A 631 -7.70 37.41 5.93
CA GLU A 631 -7.23 38.66 6.52
C GLU A 631 -7.46 39.79 5.50
N LYS A 632 -7.73 41.00 5.99
CA LYS A 632 -7.88 42.19 5.15
C LYS A 632 -6.75 43.16 5.45
N PHE A 633 -6.01 43.55 4.41
CA PHE A 633 -5.00 44.60 4.50
C PHE A 633 -5.65 45.91 4.13
N LEU A 634 -5.49 46.92 4.98
CA LEU A 634 -6.07 48.23 4.76
C LEU A 634 -4.97 49.25 4.75
N HIS A 635 -4.90 50.03 3.68
CA HIS A 635 -3.98 51.14 3.61
C HIS A 635 -4.38 52.21 4.62
N ILE A 636 -3.40 52.71 5.36
CA ILE A 636 -3.57 53.92 6.15
C ILE A 636 -3.58 55.05 5.11
N GLU A 637 -4.76 55.46 4.65
CA GLU A 637 -4.85 56.68 3.87
C GLU A 637 -4.42 57.84 4.79
N GLU A 638 -3.34 58.54 4.43
CA GLU A 638 -3.00 59.83 5.03
C GLU A 638 -4.22 60.74 4.90
N GLY A 639 -4.90 61.02 6.01
CA GLY A 639 -6.15 61.76 6.02
C GLY A 639 -6.42 62.46 7.33
N ASP A 640 -5.94 63.71 7.39
CA ASP A 640 -6.40 64.85 8.20
C ASP A 640 -6.44 64.70 9.74
N ASP A 641 -5.52 65.41 10.39
CA ASP A 641 -5.71 66.02 11.70
C ASP A 641 -7.13 66.62 11.83
N LYS A 642 -7.97 66.02 12.68
CA LYS A 642 -9.00 66.73 13.46
C LYS A 642 -9.26 66.09 14.81
#